data_AF-A0A1A0TBJ8-F1
#
_entry.id   AF-A0A1A0TBJ8-F1
#
_cell.length_a   1.000
_cell.length_b   1.000
_cell.length_c   1.000
_cell.angle_alpha   90.00
_cell.angle_beta   90.00
_cell.angle_gamma   90.00
#
_symmetry.space_group_name_H-M   'P 1'
#
loop_
_entity.id
_entity.type
_entity.pdbx_description
1 polymer ?
#
loop_
_entity_poly.entity_id
_entity_poly.type
_entity_poly.pdbx_seq_one_letter_code
_entity_poly.pdbx_strand_id
1 'polypeptide(L)'
;MVLGIVSEKTGYPADMLSLEMEMEAELGIDSIKQVEILAALQAKFPGAPDIPASELAGLRTLQDVVDKVGGFAPNVPDVAAAVAASAPVPGLPVGAVVLGIVSEKTGYPADMLSLEMEMEAELGIDSIKQVEILAALQAKFPGAPDIPASELAGLRTLQDVVDKVSGLGSTQNAPAEEDPAAAAPDAPTENPPTGGLSCTEADFQPVPPSGFAMAGLRDGEVFITREDPEFADALEQVMIDRGVKARAVDELPDRATAVISLAGLAAADTAEDCVDMHVRAFRAARCVAGSGGESRLFVTVQSTGGAFAGTGAPIGVASLAKTAAWEWPDAAVRAVDIEHLDAERLATELLEGGSGVEVALRADGTRMVAVGGITSSIGEGETISVPAGGVVVVTGGARGVTAASALALAERHGLSLALLGRTPLRQATADEPAGDTITSIATALAAAARARGEQLSLPQARAQAEKLMAEREVRATLATAERQGTPARYFSASITDAAALRSVLDEVRSGLGPIVGVVHGAGVLADKRLEDLDDDQFVKVFSTKLVGAEALLDATSDDDLRFISMFSSIAARAGNPGQSAYAAANAALESISAREAARRGDRCVVRAFGWGPWDGGMVDATLKSRFLDAGVGVIPIDEGAQFFAEHALRRAPATAVVVAAPAEPRLRTAHLDWDVSTETLPVLEDHQVRGQVVVPVVVVLEAMLRAARDLIGDATVTVRDFQVLSGVTFAACGQQDLAIDIEPAGSSYAVTVHDCEGRARYRAGLDLSPAAPTSVSLPELPASSWPMSVDDAYAVPLFHGPRFAVIDGLDAFGSAGGTAHLKTRTDLGWPEADWAIDPVAVDGGLQLGILWASAHGHPLVLPVRIGRVVLHRSFEEAGALRCRFAAHPVNDKRVDFDIALETSDGAPVATLEGVEFYVAGTGS
;
A
#
# COMPACT_ATOMS: atom_id res chain seq x y z
N MET A 1 12.94 -44.92 -7.52
CA MET A 1 13.32 -43.70 -6.77
C MET A 1 13.08 -42.44 -7.60
N VAL A 2 13.57 -42.37 -8.85
CA VAL A 2 13.19 -41.33 -9.82
C VAL A 2 11.67 -41.22 -9.95
N LEU A 3 10.96 -42.34 -10.13
CA LEU A 3 9.48 -42.37 -10.17
C LEU A 3 8.81 -41.76 -8.93
N GLY A 4 9.42 -41.87 -7.74
CA GLY A 4 8.89 -41.28 -6.51
C GLY A 4 9.07 -39.76 -6.46
N ILE A 5 10.20 -39.25 -6.96
CA ILE A 5 10.45 -37.80 -7.07
C ILE A 5 9.57 -37.20 -8.17
N VAL A 6 9.41 -37.90 -9.29
CA VAL A 6 8.50 -37.49 -10.36
C VAL A 6 7.06 -37.47 -9.83
N SER A 7 6.63 -38.51 -9.12
CA SER A 7 5.31 -38.56 -8.47
C SER A 7 5.07 -37.38 -7.51
N GLU A 8 6.05 -37.07 -6.66
CA GLU A 8 5.99 -35.94 -5.72
C GLU A 8 5.91 -34.58 -6.44
N LYS A 9 6.66 -34.42 -7.55
CA LYS A 9 6.72 -33.16 -8.29
C LYS A 9 5.58 -32.96 -9.28
N THR A 10 5.03 -34.03 -9.85
CA THR A 10 4.00 -33.98 -10.90
C THR A 10 2.60 -34.31 -10.37
N GLY A 11 2.49 -34.95 -9.20
CA GLY A 11 1.22 -35.40 -8.63
C GLY A 11 0.71 -36.74 -9.20
N TYR A 12 1.40 -37.35 -10.17
CA TYR A 12 1.03 -38.67 -10.68
C TYR A 12 1.24 -39.75 -9.60
N PRO A 13 0.29 -40.67 -9.39
CA PRO A 13 0.50 -41.84 -8.53
C PRO A 13 1.71 -42.65 -8.98
N ALA A 14 2.58 -43.04 -8.04
CA ALA A 14 3.85 -43.72 -8.36
C ALA A 14 3.69 -45.07 -9.08
N ASP A 15 2.51 -45.70 -8.98
CA ASP A 15 2.14 -46.94 -9.66
C ASP A 15 1.67 -46.75 -11.12
N MET A 16 1.43 -45.50 -11.55
CA MET A 16 1.12 -45.13 -12.94
C MET A 16 2.34 -44.66 -13.74
N LEU A 17 3.51 -44.55 -13.11
CA LEU A 17 4.74 -44.06 -13.76
C LEU A 17 5.66 -45.23 -14.13
N SER A 18 6.19 -45.23 -15.35
CA SER A 18 7.24 -46.16 -15.78
C SER A 18 8.43 -45.40 -16.38
N LEU A 19 9.64 -45.97 -16.30
CA LEU A 19 10.86 -45.30 -16.77
C LEU A 19 10.87 -45.09 -18.28
N GLU A 20 10.12 -45.90 -19.02
CA GLU A 20 10.07 -45.87 -20.48
C GLU A 20 9.15 -44.76 -21.03
N MET A 21 8.38 -44.11 -20.16
CA MET A 21 7.42 -43.07 -20.55
C MET A 21 8.11 -41.81 -21.03
N GLU A 22 7.60 -41.23 -22.12
CA GLU A 22 8.08 -39.94 -22.63
C GLU A 22 7.59 -38.79 -21.73
N MET A 23 8.54 -37.97 -21.26
CA MET A 23 8.29 -36.90 -20.30
C MET A 23 7.33 -35.85 -20.84
N GLU A 24 7.51 -35.41 -22.08
CA GLU A 24 6.67 -34.36 -22.68
C GLU A 24 5.39 -34.95 -23.29
N ALA A 25 5.49 -36.07 -24.01
CA ALA A 25 4.38 -36.63 -24.78
C ALA A 25 3.39 -37.45 -23.94
N GLU A 26 3.85 -38.15 -22.90
CA GLU A 26 3.01 -39.05 -22.10
C GLU A 26 2.75 -38.54 -20.67
N LEU A 27 3.68 -37.76 -20.11
CA LEU A 27 3.59 -37.25 -18.74
C LEU A 27 3.38 -35.73 -18.65
N GLY A 28 3.40 -35.00 -19.77
CA GLY A 28 3.19 -33.55 -19.80
C GLY A 28 4.22 -32.74 -19.00
N ILE A 29 5.40 -33.28 -18.76
CA ILE A 29 6.50 -32.66 -17.99
C ILE A 29 7.27 -31.71 -18.91
N ASP A 30 7.03 -30.42 -18.75
CA ASP A 30 7.71 -29.34 -19.49
C ASP A 30 9.16 -29.11 -19.03
N SER A 31 9.88 -28.23 -19.74
CA SER A 31 11.29 -27.93 -19.47
C SER A 31 11.54 -27.32 -18.08
N ILE A 32 10.57 -26.60 -17.50
CA ILE A 32 10.66 -26.05 -16.13
C ILE A 32 10.57 -27.19 -15.12
N LYS A 33 9.61 -28.09 -15.32
CA LYS A 33 9.39 -29.24 -14.42
C LYS A 33 10.50 -30.27 -14.51
N GLN A 34 11.12 -30.43 -15.68
CA GLN A 34 12.34 -31.24 -15.84
C GLN A 34 13.51 -30.68 -15.00
N VAL A 35 13.69 -29.36 -14.97
CA VAL A 35 14.71 -28.71 -14.12
C VAL A 35 14.43 -28.96 -12.64
N GLU A 36 13.18 -28.85 -12.19
CA GLU A 36 12.81 -29.13 -10.80
C GLU A 36 13.04 -30.60 -10.39
N ILE A 37 12.71 -31.55 -11.27
CA ILE A 37 12.92 -32.99 -11.03
C ILE A 37 14.42 -33.28 -10.93
N LEU A 38 15.25 -32.67 -11.78
CA LEU A 38 16.70 -32.82 -11.74
C LEU A 38 17.34 -32.15 -10.53
N ALA A 39 16.90 -30.95 -10.14
CA ALA A 39 17.35 -30.29 -8.92
C ALA A 39 17.02 -31.14 -7.68
N ALA A 40 15.82 -31.75 -7.64
CA ALA A 40 15.43 -32.67 -6.56
C ALA A 40 16.24 -33.97 -6.57
N LEU A 41 16.65 -34.47 -7.74
CA LEU A 41 17.56 -35.62 -7.88
C LEU A 41 18.98 -35.28 -7.41
N GLN A 42 19.53 -34.13 -7.83
CA GLN A 42 20.86 -33.65 -7.40
C GLN A 42 20.91 -33.39 -5.89
N ALA A 43 19.85 -32.81 -5.30
CA ALA A 43 19.74 -32.62 -3.86
C ALA A 43 19.77 -33.95 -3.08
N LYS A 44 19.28 -35.04 -3.67
CA LYS A 44 19.29 -36.39 -3.07
C LYS A 44 20.56 -37.21 -3.41
N PHE A 45 21.38 -36.76 -4.37
CA PHE A 45 22.65 -37.39 -4.75
C PHE A 45 23.80 -36.38 -4.79
N PRO A 46 24.46 -36.11 -3.64
CA PRO A 46 25.65 -35.27 -3.59
C PRO A 46 26.78 -35.91 -4.40
N GLY A 47 27.07 -35.38 -5.59
CA GLY A 47 28.06 -35.90 -6.53
C GLY A 47 27.56 -36.15 -7.96
N ALA A 48 26.27 -35.95 -8.24
CA ALA A 48 25.74 -35.94 -9.61
C ALA A 48 26.22 -34.67 -10.36
N PRO A 49 26.63 -34.77 -11.65
CA PRO A 49 27.07 -33.62 -12.43
C PRO A 49 25.92 -32.64 -12.71
N ASP A 50 26.28 -31.38 -12.87
CA ASP A 50 25.35 -30.34 -13.27
C ASP A 50 25.03 -30.47 -14.77
N ILE A 51 23.74 -30.58 -15.12
CA ILE A 51 23.30 -30.79 -16.51
C ILE A 51 22.89 -29.43 -17.08
N PRO A 52 23.63 -28.88 -18.08
CA PRO A 52 23.28 -27.60 -18.66
C PRO A 52 21.94 -27.67 -19.39
N ALA A 53 21.18 -26.56 -19.38
CA ALA A 53 19.83 -26.49 -19.94
C ALA A 53 19.73 -26.90 -21.43
N SER A 54 20.81 -26.74 -22.20
CA SER A 54 20.90 -27.17 -23.59
C SER A 54 20.88 -28.69 -23.79
N GLU A 55 21.27 -29.47 -22.77
CA GLU A 55 21.25 -30.94 -22.82
C GLU A 55 19.91 -31.53 -22.35
N LEU A 56 19.08 -30.75 -21.65
CA LEU A 56 17.75 -31.16 -21.17
C LEU A 56 16.79 -31.44 -22.32
N ALA A 57 16.85 -30.65 -23.39
CA ALA A 57 16.06 -30.85 -24.60
C ALA A 57 16.32 -32.19 -25.30
N GLY A 58 17.40 -32.90 -24.95
CA GLY A 58 17.74 -34.22 -25.48
C GLY A 58 17.19 -35.40 -24.67
N LEU A 59 16.70 -35.18 -23.45
CA LEU A 59 16.18 -36.25 -22.58
C LEU A 59 14.68 -36.41 -22.85
N ARG A 60 14.27 -37.53 -23.42
CA ARG A 60 12.87 -37.75 -23.83
C ARG A 60 12.10 -38.59 -22.83
N THR A 61 12.76 -39.54 -22.19
CA THR A 61 12.14 -40.49 -21.27
C THR A 61 12.67 -40.33 -19.85
N LEU A 62 11.92 -40.85 -18.86
CA LEU A 62 12.41 -40.92 -17.48
C LEU A 62 13.65 -41.83 -17.35
N GLN A 63 13.84 -42.78 -18.27
CA GLN A 63 15.04 -43.61 -18.37
C GLN A 63 16.26 -42.80 -18.82
N ASP A 64 16.09 -41.82 -19.72
CA ASP A 64 17.18 -40.94 -20.13
C ASP A 64 17.73 -40.12 -18.95
N VAL A 65 16.84 -39.68 -18.05
CA VAL A 65 17.22 -39.00 -16.80
C VAL A 65 18.00 -39.93 -15.87
N VAL A 66 17.60 -41.20 -15.78
CA VAL A 66 18.31 -42.23 -14.99
C VAL A 66 19.69 -42.54 -15.58
N ASP A 67 19.77 -42.73 -16.89
CA ASP A 67 21.00 -43.10 -17.59
C ASP A 67 22.03 -41.97 -17.54
N LYS A 68 21.57 -40.71 -17.64
CA LYS A 68 22.43 -39.52 -17.55
C LYS A 68 22.99 -39.29 -16.15
N VAL A 69 22.21 -39.60 -15.11
CA VAL A 69 22.68 -39.54 -13.71
C VAL A 69 23.55 -40.76 -13.36
N GLY A 70 23.49 -41.85 -14.13
CA GLY A 70 24.14 -43.13 -13.84
C GLY A 70 25.47 -43.46 -14.55
N GLY A 71 25.97 -42.67 -15.52
CA GLY A 71 27.02 -43.16 -16.45
C GLY A 71 28.28 -42.29 -16.64
N PHE A 72 29.41 -42.69 -16.02
CA PHE A 72 30.79 -42.58 -16.56
C PHE A 72 31.62 -43.71 -15.92
N ALA A 73 32.35 -44.60 -16.61
CA ALA A 73 33.27 -44.47 -17.76
C ALA A 73 33.41 -45.81 -18.57
N PRO A 74 34.36 -45.95 -19.54
CA PRO A 74 34.47 -45.28 -20.84
C PRO A 74 34.55 -46.27 -22.04
N ASN A 75 34.15 -45.86 -23.26
CA ASN A 75 34.99 -45.98 -24.47
C ASN A 75 34.36 -45.35 -25.73
N VAL A 76 35.25 -44.93 -26.62
CA VAL A 76 35.16 -44.14 -27.87
C VAL A 76 35.68 -45.05 -29.04
N PRO A 77 35.62 -44.78 -30.38
CA PRO A 77 34.95 -43.75 -31.23
C PRO A 77 34.21 -44.29 -32.51
N ASP A 78 33.47 -43.41 -33.20
CA ASP A 78 33.76 -42.84 -34.55
C ASP A 78 32.67 -42.83 -35.67
N VAL A 79 32.67 -41.66 -36.34
CA VAL A 79 32.16 -41.15 -37.65
C VAL A 79 30.76 -41.42 -38.25
N ALA A 80 30.18 -40.26 -38.64
CA ALA A 80 29.63 -39.88 -39.97
C ALA A 80 28.13 -40.04 -40.30
N ALA A 81 27.49 -38.86 -40.39
CA ALA A 81 26.66 -38.34 -41.48
C ALA A 81 25.38 -39.07 -41.92
N ALA A 82 24.23 -38.37 -41.82
CA ALA A 82 23.44 -37.97 -42.98
C ALA A 82 22.22 -37.10 -42.59
N VAL A 83 21.97 -36.09 -43.40
CA VAL A 83 20.83 -35.18 -43.39
C VAL A 83 19.60 -35.90 -43.95
N ALA A 84 18.45 -35.84 -43.27
CA ALA A 84 17.16 -36.18 -43.87
C ALA A 84 16.06 -35.28 -43.28
N ALA A 85 15.37 -34.59 -44.19
CA ALA A 85 14.27 -33.66 -43.93
C ALA A 85 13.04 -34.36 -43.33
N SER A 86 12.42 -33.74 -42.32
CA SER A 86 11.05 -34.05 -41.89
C SER A 86 10.09 -32.99 -42.43
N ALA A 87 9.01 -33.48 -43.05
CA ALA A 87 7.89 -32.71 -43.56
C ALA A 87 7.06 -32.10 -42.39
N PRO A 88 6.25 -31.04 -42.64
CA PRO A 88 5.49 -30.39 -41.59
C PRO A 88 4.33 -31.25 -41.09
N VAL A 89 4.19 -31.32 -39.76
CA VAL A 89 2.98 -31.80 -39.07
C VAL A 89 1.88 -30.74 -39.26
N PRO A 90 0.60 -31.12 -39.50
CA PRO A 90 -0.48 -30.13 -39.62
C PRO A 90 -0.64 -29.41 -38.28
N GLY A 91 -0.55 -28.07 -38.28
CA GLY A 91 -0.82 -27.27 -37.09
C GLY A 91 -2.25 -27.49 -36.61
N LEU A 92 -2.41 -27.81 -35.32
CA LEU A 92 -3.72 -27.82 -34.66
C LEU A 92 -4.37 -26.44 -34.84
N PRO A 93 -5.67 -26.37 -35.18
CA PRO A 93 -6.38 -25.10 -35.26
C PRO A 93 -6.30 -24.41 -33.89
N VAL A 94 -5.94 -23.11 -33.88
CA VAL A 94 -5.74 -22.28 -32.67
C VAL A 94 -6.89 -22.45 -31.66
N GLY A 95 -8.13 -22.58 -32.15
CA GLY A 95 -9.30 -22.84 -31.31
C GLY A 95 -9.23 -24.13 -30.47
N ALA A 96 -8.65 -25.22 -30.98
CA ALA A 96 -8.48 -26.46 -30.21
C ALA A 96 -7.41 -26.29 -29.11
N VAL A 97 -6.39 -25.46 -29.34
CA VAL A 97 -5.35 -25.16 -28.35
C VAL A 97 -5.92 -24.26 -27.24
N VAL A 98 -6.71 -23.25 -27.59
CA VAL A 98 -7.41 -22.39 -26.61
C VAL A 98 -8.34 -23.21 -25.73
N LEU A 99 -9.17 -24.09 -26.30
CA LEU A 99 -10.05 -24.97 -25.51
C LEU A 99 -9.25 -25.92 -24.59
N GLY A 100 -8.11 -26.42 -25.05
CA GLY A 100 -7.21 -27.25 -24.23
C GLY A 100 -6.62 -26.51 -23.04
N ILE A 101 -6.09 -25.31 -23.25
CA ILE A 101 -5.54 -24.46 -22.17
C ILE A 101 -6.64 -24.08 -21.17
N VAL A 102 -7.82 -23.69 -21.66
CA VAL A 102 -8.95 -23.36 -20.79
C VAL A 102 -9.37 -24.58 -19.99
N SER A 103 -9.41 -25.77 -20.60
CA SER A 103 -9.70 -27.03 -19.91
C SER A 103 -8.71 -27.32 -18.76
N GLU A 104 -7.40 -27.18 -19.03
CA GLU A 104 -6.33 -27.33 -18.04
C GLU A 104 -6.45 -26.29 -16.89
N LYS A 105 -6.74 -25.03 -17.23
CA LYS A 105 -6.78 -23.92 -16.26
C LYS A 105 -8.08 -23.82 -15.46
N THR A 106 -9.19 -24.29 -16.00
CA THR A 106 -10.52 -24.21 -15.36
C THR A 106 -10.99 -25.53 -14.76
N GLY A 107 -10.45 -26.65 -15.24
CA GLY A 107 -10.86 -28.01 -14.87
C GLY A 107 -12.14 -28.48 -15.58
N TYR A 108 -12.71 -27.71 -16.51
CA TYR A 108 -13.85 -28.15 -17.33
C TYR A 108 -13.38 -29.13 -18.41
N PRO A 109 -14.08 -30.26 -18.64
CA PRO A 109 -13.78 -31.16 -19.76
C PRO A 109 -13.86 -30.45 -21.11
N ALA A 110 -12.92 -30.73 -22.02
CA ALA A 110 -12.86 -30.07 -23.33
C ALA A 110 -14.12 -30.26 -24.19
N ASP A 111 -14.86 -31.36 -24.01
CA ASP A 111 -16.13 -31.63 -24.69
C ASP A 111 -17.31 -30.80 -24.15
N MET A 112 -17.12 -30.07 -23.05
CA MET A 112 -18.08 -29.11 -22.50
C MET A 112 -17.80 -27.66 -22.88
N LEU A 113 -16.65 -27.37 -23.50
CA LEU A 113 -16.23 -26.02 -23.85
C LEU A 113 -16.51 -25.72 -25.34
N SER A 114 -16.95 -24.50 -25.66
CA SER A 114 -17.02 -24.01 -27.04
C SER A 114 -16.45 -22.60 -27.17
N LEU A 115 -16.03 -22.22 -28.38
CA LEU A 115 -15.38 -20.93 -28.61
C LEU A 115 -16.33 -19.75 -28.43
N GLU A 116 -17.63 -19.93 -28.66
CA GLU A 116 -18.61 -18.87 -28.47
C GLU A 116 -18.96 -18.57 -27.00
N MET A 117 -18.46 -19.36 -26.04
CA MET A 117 -18.77 -19.16 -24.62
C MET A 117 -18.12 -17.89 -24.06
N GLU A 118 -18.89 -17.12 -23.29
CA GLU A 118 -18.36 -15.95 -22.57
C GLU A 118 -17.47 -16.36 -21.38
N MET A 119 -16.27 -15.79 -21.30
CA MET A 119 -15.25 -16.17 -20.32
C MET A 119 -15.69 -15.88 -18.89
N GLU A 120 -16.21 -14.68 -18.62
CA GLU A 120 -16.65 -14.29 -17.28
C GLU A 120 -18.04 -14.86 -16.97
N ALA A 121 -19.01 -14.65 -17.88
CA ALA A 121 -20.41 -14.99 -17.63
C ALA A 121 -20.71 -16.49 -17.67
N GLU A 122 -19.99 -17.26 -18.50
CA GLU A 122 -20.28 -18.70 -18.67
C GLU A 122 -19.24 -19.62 -18.07
N LEU A 123 -17.96 -19.24 -18.10
CA LEU A 123 -16.86 -20.07 -17.61
C LEU A 123 -16.35 -19.62 -16.23
N GLY A 124 -16.74 -18.42 -15.77
CA GLY A 124 -16.28 -17.83 -14.52
C GLY A 124 -14.76 -17.65 -14.47
N ILE A 125 -14.18 -17.29 -15.61
CA ILE A 125 -12.78 -16.92 -15.80
C ILE A 125 -12.66 -15.41 -15.54
N ASP A 126 -12.13 -15.06 -14.36
CA ASP A 126 -11.86 -13.68 -13.96
C ASP A 126 -10.66 -13.08 -14.73
N SER A 127 -10.43 -11.78 -14.53
CA SER A 127 -9.33 -11.04 -15.16
C SER A 127 -7.94 -11.60 -14.82
N ILE A 128 -7.78 -12.35 -13.73
CA ILE A 128 -6.51 -12.98 -13.35
C ILE A 128 -6.29 -14.27 -14.16
N LYS A 129 -7.30 -15.14 -14.22
CA LYS A 129 -7.25 -16.38 -15.01
C LYS A 129 -7.17 -16.09 -16.51
N GLN A 130 -7.74 -14.99 -16.98
CA GLN A 130 -7.57 -14.52 -18.36
C GLN A 130 -6.10 -14.25 -18.68
N VAL A 131 -5.35 -13.59 -17.78
CA VAL A 131 -3.91 -13.37 -17.94
C VAL A 131 -3.14 -14.68 -17.94
N GLU A 132 -3.48 -15.64 -17.06
CA GLU A 132 -2.82 -16.96 -17.06
C GLU A 132 -3.08 -17.78 -18.34
N ILE A 133 -4.32 -17.73 -18.84
CA ILE A 133 -4.70 -18.40 -20.09
C ILE A 133 -3.93 -17.79 -21.27
N LEU A 134 -3.77 -16.46 -21.29
CA LEU A 134 -3.00 -15.77 -22.32
C LEU A 134 -1.50 -16.00 -22.22
N ALA A 135 -0.94 -16.02 -21.01
CA ALA A 135 0.47 -16.37 -20.79
C ALA A 135 0.75 -17.81 -21.27
N ALA A 136 -0.15 -18.75 -20.98
CA ALA A 136 -0.07 -20.13 -21.49
C ALA A 136 -0.23 -20.20 -23.02
N LEU A 137 -1.08 -19.34 -23.60
CA LEU A 137 -1.28 -19.26 -25.05
C LEU A 137 -0.05 -18.66 -25.76
N GLN A 138 0.54 -17.60 -25.23
CA GLN A 138 1.78 -16.98 -25.72
C GLN A 138 2.97 -17.94 -25.64
N ALA A 139 3.05 -18.74 -24.56
CA ALA A 139 4.07 -19.79 -24.44
C ALA A 139 3.94 -20.87 -25.53
N LYS A 140 2.70 -21.24 -25.91
CA LYS A 140 2.44 -22.23 -26.98
C LYS A 140 2.49 -21.64 -28.40
N PHE A 141 2.43 -20.31 -28.55
CA PHE A 141 2.54 -19.59 -29.83
C PHE A 141 3.61 -18.48 -29.77
N PRO A 142 4.91 -18.84 -29.89
CA PRO A 142 6.00 -17.85 -29.92
C PRO A 142 5.84 -16.91 -31.12
N GLY A 143 5.54 -15.64 -30.87
CA GLY A 143 5.27 -14.62 -31.90
C GLY A 143 3.88 -13.96 -31.85
N ALA A 144 3.01 -14.36 -30.92
CA ALA A 144 1.78 -13.61 -30.61
C ALA A 144 2.13 -12.24 -29.98
N PRO A 145 1.36 -11.16 -30.27
CA PRO A 145 1.59 -9.85 -29.68
C PRO A 145 1.36 -9.87 -28.15
N ASP A 146 2.03 -8.98 -27.44
CA ASP A 146 1.70 -8.68 -26.06
C ASP A 146 0.37 -7.92 -26.01
N ILE A 147 -0.59 -8.40 -25.21
CA ILE A 147 -1.93 -7.79 -25.11
C ILE A 147 -1.97 -6.95 -23.83
N PRO A 148 -2.02 -5.61 -23.92
CA PRO A 148 -2.07 -4.76 -22.74
C PRO A 148 -3.35 -4.99 -21.92
N ALA A 149 -3.25 -4.82 -20.60
CA ALA A 149 -4.34 -5.05 -19.64
C ALA A 149 -5.63 -4.25 -19.91
N SER A 150 -5.53 -3.12 -20.62
CA SER A 150 -6.67 -2.30 -21.04
C SER A 150 -7.48 -2.92 -22.19
N GLU A 151 -6.84 -3.68 -23.09
CA GLU A 151 -7.52 -4.39 -24.18
C GLU A 151 -8.14 -5.72 -23.72
N LEU A 152 -7.64 -6.27 -22.62
CA LEU A 152 -8.12 -7.49 -21.97
C LEU A 152 -9.59 -7.38 -21.52
N ALA A 153 -10.00 -6.21 -21.01
CA ALA A 153 -11.38 -5.93 -20.63
C ALA A 153 -12.37 -5.96 -21.82
N GLY A 154 -11.87 -5.90 -23.06
CA GLY A 154 -12.68 -5.95 -24.27
C GLY A 154 -12.97 -7.36 -24.81
N LEU A 155 -12.23 -8.39 -24.36
CA LEU A 155 -12.38 -9.77 -24.82
C LEU A 155 -13.46 -10.48 -24.01
N ARG A 156 -14.59 -10.84 -24.63
CA ARG A 156 -15.74 -11.42 -23.92
C ARG A 156 -15.82 -12.93 -24.07
N THR A 157 -15.46 -13.45 -25.24
CA THR A 157 -15.60 -14.87 -25.59
C THR A 157 -14.23 -15.53 -25.83
N LEU A 158 -14.18 -16.86 -25.77
CA LEU A 158 -13.00 -17.61 -26.19
C LEU A 158 -12.68 -17.41 -27.68
N GLN A 159 -13.67 -17.10 -28.51
CA GLN A 159 -13.51 -16.76 -29.92
C GLN A 159 -12.80 -15.41 -30.08
N ASP A 160 -13.07 -14.42 -29.23
CA ASP A 160 -12.34 -13.14 -29.26
C ASP A 160 -10.84 -13.34 -29.01
N VAL A 161 -10.49 -14.26 -28.09
CA VAL A 161 -9.10 -14.67 -27.85
C VAL A 161 -8.50 -15.35 -29.08
N VAL A 162 -9.24 -16.27 -29.72
CA VAL A 162 -8.80 -16.94 -30.96
C VAL A 162 -8.61 -15.94 -32.11
N ASP A 163 -9.54 -14.99 -32.29
CA ASP A 163 -9.53 -14.02 -33.38
C ASP A 163 -8.36 -13.03 -33.21
N LYS A 164 -8.08 -12.61 -31.97
CA LYS A 164 -6.95 -11.73 -31.66
C LYS A 164 -5.61 -12.42 -31.89
N VAL A 165 -5.48 -13.70 -31.54
CA VAL A 165 -4.26 -14.49 -31.79
C VAL A 165 -4.11 -14.91 -33.26
N SER A 166 -5.22 -15.12 -33.98
CA SER A 166 -5.21 -15.50 -35.40
C SER A 166 -5.04 -14.31 -36.36
N GLY A 167 -5.34 -13.09 -35.90
CA GLY A 167 -5.37 -11.86 -36.70
C GLY A 167 -4.02 -11.28 -37.16
N LEU A 168 -2.88 -11.91 -36.87
CA LEU A 168 -1.55 -11.35 -37.16
C LEU A 168 -0.68 -12.18 -38.11
N GLY A 169 -1.30 -13.06 -38.90
CA GLY A 169 -0.64 -13.78 -39.99
C GLY A 169 -0.36 -12.96 -41.26
N SER A 170 -0.01 -11.67 -41.17
CA SER A 170 0.54 -10.91 -42.30
C SER A 170 0.99 -9.49 -41.90
N THR A 171 2.29 -9.27 -41.64
CA THR A 171 3.15 -8.30 -42.36
C THR A 171 4.55 -8.17 -41.72
N GLN A 172 5.56 -8.38 -42.56
CA GLN A 172 6.91 -7.78 -42.70
C GLN A 172 7.80 -7.40 -41.49
N ASN A 173 9.05 -7.88 -41.64
CA ASN A 173 10.31 -7.61 -40.96
C ASN A 173 10.70 -6.14 -40.67
N ALA A 174 11.46 -6.05 -39.56
CA ALA A 174 12.64 -5.22 -39.24
C ALA A 174 12.42 -3.91 -38.45
N PRO A 175 13.43 -3.40 -37.70
CA PRO A 175 14.60 -4.05 -37.07
C PRO A 175 14.65 -3.84 -35.54
N ALA A 176 15.62 -4.50 -34.89
CA ALA A 176 15.92 -4.41 -33.47
C ALA A 176 16.46 -3.03 -33.06
N GLU A 177 15.96 -2.53 -31.92
CA GLU A 177 16.61 -1.50 -31.10
C GLU A 177 16.79 -2.05 -29.68
N GLU A 178 18.05 -2.04 -29.24
CA GLU A 178 18.52 -2.31 -27.89
C GLU A 178 18.43 -1.03 -27.05
N ASP A 179 17.90 -1.11 -25.82
CA ASP A 179 18.47 -0.48 -24.62
C ASP A 179 17.74 -0.99 -23.35
N PRO A 180 18.22 -0.74 -22.12
CA PRO A 180 19.38 -1.32 -21.47
C PRO A 180 18.98 -2.32 -20.37
N ALA A 181 19.97 -3.12 -19.95
CA ALA A 181 19.90 -3.99 -18.79
C ALA A 181 19.52 -3.22 -17.51
N ALA A 182 18.37 -3.54 -16.93
CA ALA A 182 18.07 -3.28 -15.53
C ALA A 182 18.91 -4.23 -14.68
N ALA A 183 19.76 -3.64 -13.84
CA ALA A 183 20.57 -4.34 -12.86
C ALA A 183 19.65 -5.08 -11.87
N ALA A 184 19.93 -6.36 -11.63
CA ALA A 184 19.33 -7.14 -10.57
C ALA A 184 19.69 -6.53 -9.21
N PRO A 185 18.73 -6.25 -8.32
CA PRO A 185 19.03 -6.14 -6.91
C PRO A 185 19.26 -7.55 -6.35
N ASP A 186 20.44 -7.77 -5.76
CA ASP A 186 20.70 -8.90 -4.87
C ASP A 186 19.68 -8.86 -3.73
N ALA A 187 18.71 -9.77 -3.76
CA ALA A 187 17.77 -9.96 -2.65
C ALA A 187 18.51 -10.72 -1.52
N PRO A 188 18.63 -10.15 -0.30
CA PRO A 188 18.95 -10.94 0.88
C PRO A 188 17.75 -11.86 1.13
N THR A 189 17.97 -13.18 1.08
CA THR A 189 17.00 -14.16 1.56
C THR A 189 16.93 -14.07 3.09
N GLU A 190 16.13 -13.14 3.61
CA GLU A 190 15.65 -13.22 4.99
C GLU A 190 14.40 -14.12 5.01
N ASN A 191 14.45 -15.12 5.89
CA ASN A 191 13.29 -15.97 6.17
C ASN A 191 12.12 -15.10 6.66
N PRO A 192 10.85 -15.40 6.31
CA PRO A 192 9.71 -14.69 6.87
C PRO A 192 9.76 -14.80 8.40
N PRO A 193 9.54 -13.69 9.13
CA PRO A 193 9.58 -13.72 10.59
C PRO A 193 8.52 -14.70 11.11
N THR A 194 8.96 -15.73 11.82
CA THR A 194 8.10 -16.57 12.64
C THR A 194 7.67 -15.77 13.86
N GLY A 195 6.56 -15.03 13.74
CA GLY A 195 5.98 -14.21 14.81
C GLY A 195 4.45 -14.17 14.73
N GLY A 196 3.78 -14.13 15.89
CA GLY A 196 2.32 -14.09 16.00
C GLY A 196 1.67 -12.80 15.47
N LEU A 197 0.34 -12.74 15.52
CA LEU A 197 -0.44 -11.60 15.00
C LEU A 197 -0.05 -10.28 15.66
N SER A 198 0.18 -9.26 14.85
CA SER A 198 0.33 -7.88 15.28
C SER A 198 -1.05 -7.24 15.41
N CYS A 199 -1.22 -6.40 16.43
CA CYS A 199 -2.41 -5.60 16.61
C CYS A 199 -2.02 -4.14 16.77
N THR A 200 -2.56 -3.29 15.92
CA THR A 200 -2.26 -1.85 15.91
C THR A 200 -3.53 -1.02 15.93
N GLU A 201 -3.42 0.20 16.40
CA GLU A 201 -4.50 1.20 16.34
C GLU A 201 -4.01 2.44 15.59
N ALA A 202 -4.97 3.25 15.10
CA ALA A 202 -4.63 4.49 14.42
C ALA A 202 -3.98 5.45 15.41
N ASP A 203 -2.76 5.89 15.10
CA ASP A 203 -2.10 6.94 15.86
C ASP A 203 -2.22 8.27 15.11
N PHE A 204 -2.70 9.28 15.82
CA PHE A 204 -2.79 10.66 15.35
C PHE A 204 -1.89 11.49 16.24
N GLN A 205 -0.85 12.07 15.64
CA GLN A 205 0.14 12.85 16.36
C GLN A 205 0.02 14.33 16.00
N PRO A 206 0.26 15.25 16.95
CA PRO A 206 0.38 16.67 16.63
C PRO A 206 1.59 16.87 15.71
N VAL A 207 1.34 17.31 14.48
CA VAL A 207 2.40 17.56 13.50
C VAL A 207 2.22 18.95 12.90
N PRO A 208 3.19 19.87 13.08
CA PRO A 208 3.08 21.21 12.52
C PRO A 208 3.04 21.17 10.98
N PRO A 209 2.34 22.10 10.32
CA PRO A 209 2.30 22.21 8.87
C PRO A 209 3.70 22.23 8.28
N SER A 210 3.90 21.53 7.15
CA SER A 210 5.21 21.48 6.53
C SER A 210 5.50 22.71 5.66
N GLY A 211 4.55 23.62 5.44
CA GLY A 211 4.74 24.83 4.63
C GLY A 211 4.79 24.58 3.12
N PHE A 212 4.29 23.44 2.64
CA PHE A 212 4.22 23.09 1.21
C PHE A 212 2.78 22.87 0.77
N ALA A 213 2.47 23.28 -0.45
CA ALA A 213 1.13 23.13 -1.02
C ALA A 213 0.94 21.72 -1.60
N MET A 214 -0.30 21.25 -1.58
CA MET A 214 -0.68 20.10 -2.39
C MET A 214 -0.50 20.42 -3.87
N ALA A 215 0.19 19.54 -4.59
CA ALA A 215 0.35 19.69 -6.03
C ALA A 215 -1.00 19.68 -6.77
N GLY A 216 -1.06 20.36 -7.91
CA GLY A 216 -2.28 20.46 -8.73
C GLY A 216 -3.29 21.51 -8.27
N LEU A 217 -3.07 22.17 -7.13
CA LEU A 217 -3.96 23.26 -6.67
C LEU A 217 -3.98 24.47 -7.61
N ARG A 218 -2.87 24.75 -8.29
CA ARG A 218 -2.71 25.94 -9.15
C ARG A 218 -2.74 25.65 -10.65
N ASP A 219 -2.79 24.37 -11.04
CA ASP A 219 -2.68 23.93 -12.44
C ASP A 219 -3.98 24.13 -13.24
N GLY A 220 -5.09 24.32 -12.54
CA GLY A 220 -6.41 24.38 -13.16
C GLY A 220 -7.44 25.00 -12.24
N GLU A 221 -8.70 24.64 -12.48
CA GLU A 221 -9.81 25.04 -11.64
C GLU A 221 -10.14 23.92 -10.64
N VAL A 222 -10.25 24.29 -9.36
CA VAL A 222 -10.60 23.41 -8.25
C VAL A 222 -12.11 23.47 -8.03
N PHE A 223 -12.79 22.34 -8.18
CA PHE A 223 -14.24 22.25 -7.95
C PHE A 223 -14.53 21.85 -6.51
N ILE A 224 -15.38 22.62 -5.83
CA ILE A 224 -15.82 22.36 -4.45
C ILE A 224 -17.28 21.89 -4.51
N THR A 225 -17.61 20.71 -4.00
CA THR A 225 -19.01 20.26 -3.96
C THR A 225 -19.80 21.03 -2.89
N ARG A 226 -21.10 21.29 -3.10
CA ARG A 226 -21.91 22.23 -2.29
C ARG A 226 -22.83 21.58 -1.24
N GLU A 227 -22.43 20.47 -0.60
CA GLU A 227 -23.27 19.84 0.43
C GLU A 227 -23.53 20.73 1.65
N ASP A 228 -22.58 21.61 2.00
CA ASP A 228 -22.77 22.76 2.87
C ASP A 228 -22.54 24.04 2.05
N PRO A 229 -23.59 24.72 1.56
CA PRO A 229 -23.43 25.86 0.67
C PRO A 229 -22.72 27.06 1.31
N GLU A 230 -22.95 27.32 2.60
CA GLU A 230 -22.33 28.45 3.31
C GLU A 230 -20.83 28.23 3.43
N PHE A 231 -20.41 27.03 3.83
CA PHE A 231 -19.01 26.67 3.91
C PHE A 231 -18.34 26.59 2.53
N ALA A 232 -19.01 26.02 1.53
CA ALA A 232 -18.48 25.92 0.16
C ALA A 232 -18.24 27.30 -0.47
N ASP A 233 -19.19 28.23 -0.32
CA ASP A 233 -19.07 29.60 -0.83
C ASP A 233 -17.94 30.38 -0.13
N ALA A 234 -17.81 30.19 1.19
CA ALA A 234 -16.71 30.78 1.96
C ALA A 234 -15.35 30.22 1.51
N LEU A 235 -15.25 28.90 1.32
CA LEU A 235 -14.02 28.24 0.86
C LEU A 235 -13.64 28.68 -0.56
N GLU A 236 -14.61 28.78 -1.48
CA GLU A 236 -14.37 29.31 -2.82
C GLU A 236 -13.73 30.70 -2.75
N GLN A 237 -14.31 31.62 -1.96
CA GLN A 237 -13.80 32.98 -1.85
C GLN A 237 -12.39 33.04 -1.26
N VAL A 238 -12.14 32.29 -0.18
CA VAL A 238 -10.80 32.22 0.44
C VAL A 238 -9.77 31.68 -0.54
N MET A 239 -10.09 30.61 -1.28
CA MET A 239 -9.18 30.02 -2.26
C MET A 239 -8.84 31.01 -3.38
N ILE A 240 -9.83 31.77 -3.87
CA ILE A 240 -9.64 32.84 -4.87
C ILE A 240 -8.73 33.95 -4.33
N ASP A 241 -8.96 34.38 -3.09
CA ASP A 241 -8.15 35.43 -2.44
C ASP A 241 -6.70 34.98 -2.23
N ARG A 242 -6.46 33.67 -2.10
CA ARG A 242 -5.14 33.02 -2.04
C ARG A 242 -4.56 32.67 -3.42
N GLY A 243 -5.18 33.11 -4.51
CA GLY A 243 -4.68 32.94 -5.87
C GLY A 243 -5.00 31.59 -6.53
N VAL A 244 -5.85 30.77 -5.92
CA VAL A 244 -6.33 29.51 -6.50
C VAL A 244 -7.63 29.73 -7.28
N LYS A 245 -7.73 29.21 -8.50
CA LYS A 245 -8.99 29.23 -9.25
C LYS A 245 -9.91 28.17 -8.66
N ALA A 246 -10.89 28.59 -7.86
CA ALA A 246 -11.86 27.70 -7.25
C ALA A 246 -13.28 28.01 -7.72
N ARG A 247 -14.16 27.01 -7.67
CA ARG A 247 -15.59 27.15 -7.97
C ARG A 247 -16.43 26.17 -7.18
N ALA A 248 -17.38 26.65 -6.39
CA ALA A 248 -18.35 25.80 -5.72
C ALA A 248 -19.48 25.40 -6.68
N VAL A 249 -19.78 24.10 -6.79
CA VAL A 249 -20.76 23.55 -7.74
C VAL A 249 -21.69 22.52 -7.10
N ASP A 250 -22.97 22.52 -7.53
CA ASP A 250 -23.94 21.50 -7.12
C ASP A 250 -23.73 20.19 -7.89
N GLU A 251 -23.28 20.30 -9.15
CA GLU A 251 -22.94 19.16 -10.02
C GLU A 251 -21.52 19.36 -10.57
N LEU A 252 -20.69 18.33 -10.42
CA LEU A 252 -19.33 18.33 -10.96
C LEU A 252 -19.35 18.26 -12.48
N PRO A 253 -18.43 18.95 -13.18
CA PRO A 253 -18.27 18.76 -14.62
C PRO A 253 -17.75 17.37 -14.94
N ASP A 254 -17.93 16.93 -16.19
CA ASP A 254 -17.34 15.68 -16.66
C ASP A 254 -15.81 15.76 -16.58
N ARG A 255 -15.19 14.86 -15.81
CA ARG A 255 -13.73 14.65 -15.74
C ARG A 255 -12.93 15.85 -15.20
N ALA A 256 -13.36 16.42 -14.07
CA ALA A 256 -12.58 17.40 -13.30
C ALA A 256 -11.22 16.82 -12.86
N THR A 257 -10.14 17.59 -13.01
CA THR A 257 -8.80 17.18 -12.55
C THR A 257 -8.59 17.44 -11.05
N ALA A 258 -9.29 18.43 -10.48
CA ALA A 258 -9.16 18.82 -9.08
C ALA A 258 -10.53 18.97 -8.40
N VAL A 259 -10.78 18.18 -7.35
CA VAL A 259 -12.05 18.18 -6.62
C VAL A 259 -11.84 18.18 -5.10
N ILE A 260 -12.54 19.09 -4.41
CA ILE A 260 -12.74 19.09 -2.96
C ILE A 260 -14.19 18.63 -2.70
N SER A 261 -14.33 17.39 -2.23
CA SER A 261 -15.60 16.77 -1.91
C SER A 261 -16.01 17.06 -0.47
N LEU A 262 -17.06 17.87 -0.32
CA LEU A 262 -17.75 18.16 0.94
C LEU A 262 -18.86 17.14 1.26
N ALA A 263 -18.93 16.03 0.52
CA ALA A 263 -19.94 14.99 0.73
C ALA A 263 -20.03 14.53 2.20
N GLY A 264 -18.90 14.45 2.92
CA GLY A 264 -18.86 14.09 4.33
C GLY A 264 -19.48 15.10 5.31
N LEU A 265 -19.95 16.25 4.83
CA LEU A 265 -20.70 17.27 5.58
C LEU A 265 -22.22 17.16 5.38
N ALA A 266 -22.68 16.32 4.45
CA ALA A 266 -24.11 16.16 4.21
C ALA A 266 -24.82 15.62 5.46
N ALA A 267 -25.99 16.19 5.76
CA ALA A 267 -26.87 15.64 6.78
C ALA A 267 -27.29 14.21 6.38
N ALA A 268 -27.20 13.28 7.33
CA ALA A 268 -27.59 11.89 7.12
C ALA A 268 -28.31 11.37 8.38
N ASP A 269 -29.63 11.26 8.29
CA ASP A 269 -30.50 10.84 9.40
C ASP A 269 -30.88 9.34 9.29
N THR A 270 -30.84 8.79 8.08
CA THR A 270 -31.17 7.41 7.76
C THR A 270 -29.97 6.64 7.18
N ALA A 271 -30.07 5.31 7.14
CA ALA A 271 -29.05 4.48 6.52
C ALA A 271 -28.96 4.75 5.01
N GLU A 272 -30.09 5.07 4.37
CA GLU A 272 -30.17 5.47 2.97
C GLU A 272 -29.45 6.81 2.73
N ASP A 273 -29.65 7.82 3.58
CA ASP A 273 -28.93 9.10 3.47
C ASP A 273 -27.41 8.89 3.58
N CYS A 274 -26.99 7.98 4.46
CA CYS A 274 -25.58 7.60 4.59
C CYS A 274 -25.06 6.95 3.31
N VAL A 275 -25.83 6.07 2.65
CA VAL A 275 -25.44 5.49 1.35
C VAL A 275 -25.28 6.60 0.31
N ASP A 276 -26.25 7.52 0.21
CA ASP A 276 -26.25 8.62 -0.75
C ASP A 276 -25.07 9.59 -0.54
N MET A 277 -24.71 9.85 0.72
CA MET A 277 -23.51 10.61 1.09
C MET A 277 -22.24 9.98 0.50
N HIS A 278 -22.06 8.67 0.68
CA HIS A 278 -20.87 7.96 0.20
C HIS A 278 -20.87 7.81 -1.32
N VAL A 279 -22.04 7.63 -1.96
CA VAL A 279 -22.15 7.61 -3.42
C VAL A 279 -21.76 8.96 -4.01
N ARG A 280 -22.13 10.09 -3.40
CA ARG A 280 -21.68 11.42 -3.81
C ARG A 280 -20.16 11.57 -3.72
N ALA A 281 -19.57 11.18 -2.60
CA ALA A 281 -18.12 11.18 -2.43
C ALA A 281 -17.41 10.29 -3.46
N PHE A 282 -17.98 9.11 -3.75
CA PHE A 282 -17.48 8.18 -4.75
C PHE A 282 -17.56 8.73 -6.17
N ARG A 283 -18.67 9.37 -6.56
CA ARG A 283 -18.80 10.04 -7.87
C ARG A 283 -17.77 11.16 -8.03
N ALA A 284 -17.50 11.92 -6.97
CA ALA A 284 -16.42 12.91 -6.98
C ALA A 284 -15.05 12.28 -7.24
N ALA A 285 -14.73 11.17 -6.57
CA ALA A 285 -13.51 10.41 -6.82
C ALA A 285 -13.43 9.88 -8.26
N ARG A 286 -14.52 9.29 -8.78
CA ARG A 286 -14.60 8.80 -10.17
C ARG A 286 -14.41 9.89 -11.21
N CYS A 287 -14.92 11.08 -10.93
CA CYS A 287 -14.75 12.24 -11.79
C CYS A 287 -13.25 12.57 -11.96
N VAL A 288 -12.50 12.60 -10.87
CA VAL A 288 -11.04 12.78 -10.88
C VAL A 288 -10.32 11.60 -11.54
N ALA A 289 -10.74 10.37 -11.25
CA ALA A 289 -10.18 9.15 -11.83
C ALA A 289 -10.23 9.16 -13.37
N GLY A 290 -11.37 9.59 -13.93
CA GLY A 290 -11.60 9.65 -15.37
C GLY A 290 -10.96 10.87 -16.06
N SER A 291 -10.26 11.74 -15.31
CA SER A 291 -9.56 12.89 -15.89
C SER A 291 -8.28 12.44 -16.59
N GLY A 292 -7.98 13.04 -17.75
CA GLY A 292 -6.74 12.82 -18.49
C GLY A 292 -5.66 13.86 -18.20
N GLY A 293 -5.76 14.55 -17.06
CA GLY A 293 -4.81 15.60 -16.68
C GLY A 293 -3.49 15.03 -16.16
N GLU A 294 -2.40 15.77 -16.35
CA GLU A 294 -1.07 15.42 -15.85
C GLU A 294 -1.00 15.49 -14.32
N SER A 295 -1.67 16.48 -13.71
CA SER A 295 -1.86 16.58 -12.26
C SER A 295 -3.32 16.34 -11.88
N ARG A 296 -3.52 15.62 -10.77
CA ARG A 296 -4.83 15.31 -10.21
C ARG A 296 -4.86 15.66 -8.74
N LEU A 297 -5.97 16.23 -8.29
CA LEU A 297 -6.19 16.55 -6.89
C LEU A 297 -7.54 16.04 -6.41
N PHE A 298 -7.54 15.31 -5.29
CA PHE A 298 -8.77 14.83 -4.66
C PHE A 298 -8.74 14.99 -3.15
N VAL A 299 -9.66 15.80 -2.63
CA VAL A 299 -9.81 16.05 -1.21
C VAL A 299 -11.18 15.59 -0.74
N THR A 300 -11.25 14.89 0.39
CA THR A 300 -12.52 14.63 1.10
C THR A 300 -12.53 15.39 2.40
N VAL A 301 -13.65 16.04 2.73
CA VAL A 301 -13.83 16.81 3.95
C VAL A 301 -14.99 16.22 4.74
N GLN A 302 -14.78 16.03 6.04
CA GLN A 302 -15.78 15.62 7.01
C GLN A 302 -15.63 16.40 8.32
N SER A 303 -16.68 16.41 9.14
CA SER A 303 -16.70 17.09 10.44
C SER A 303 -17.12 16.12 11.55
N THR A 304 -16.16 15.31 11.98
CA THR A 304 -16.33 14.21 12.94
C THR A 304 -15.51 14.38 14.22
N GLY A 305 -15.19 15.64 14.57
CA GLY A 305 -14.59 15.99 15.86
C GLY A 305 -13.06 16.11 15.87
N GLY A 306 -12.42 16.19 14.70
CA GLY A 306 -10.97 16.41 14.61
C GLY A 306 -10.13 15.21 15.06
N ALA A 307 -10.63 13.99 14.81
CA ALA A 307 -9.98 12.72 15.13
C ALA A 307 -10.46 11.52 14.28
N PHE A 308 -11.29 11.75 13.24
CA PHE A 308 -11.96 10.71 12.45
C PHE A 308 -12.79 9.73 13.30
N ALA A 309 -13.25 10.18 14.48
CA ALA A 309 -13.85 9.34 15.52
C ALA A 309 -15.25 9.82 15.95
N GLY A 310 -15.93 10.59 15.10
CA GLY A 310 -17.23 11.18 15.41
C GLY A 310 -18.31 10.13 15.69
N THR A 311 -19.19 10.45 16.63
CA THR A 311 -20.31 9.59 17.08
C THR A 311 -21.63 9.90 16.36
N GLY A 312 -21.58 10.71 15.30
CA GLY A 312 -22.74 11.13 14.51
C GLY A 312 -23.18 10.06 13.49
N ALA A 313 -23.55 10.51 12.30
CA ALA A 313 -23.86 9.62 11.19
C ALA A 313 -22.65 8.75 10.80
N PRO A 314 -22.84 7.46 10.46
CA PRO A 314 -21.77 6.60 9.99
C PRO A 314 -21.03 7.19 8.79
N ILE A 315 -19.70 7.23 8.88
CA ILE A 315 -18.88 7.84 7.82
C ILE A 315 -17.63 7.01 7.49
N GLY A 316 -17.27 6.99 6.21
CA GLY A 316 -16.13 6.28 5.64
C GLY A 316 -15.58 6.93 4.37
N VAL A 317 -15.92 8.20 4.11
CA VAL A 317 -15.49 8.92 2.89
C VAL A 317 -13.98 9.11 2.83
N ALA A 318 -13.31 9.25 3.97
CA ALA A 318 -11.85 9.34 4.07
C ALA A 318 -11.14 8.13 3.43
N SER A 319 -11.76 6.94 3.49
CA SER A 319 -11.18 5.73 2.90
C SER A 319 -11.24 5.69 1.37
N LEU A 320 -12.08 6.53 0.74
CA LEU A 320 -12.02 6.75 -0.70
C LEU A 320 -10.74 7.49 -1.08
N ALA A 321 -10.41 8.57 -0.36
CA ALA A 321 -9.16 9.31 -0.55
C ALA A 321 -7.94 8.42 -0.27
N LYS A 322 -7.97 7.62 0.80
CA LYS A 322 -6.87 6.68 1.08
C LYS A 322 -6.64 5.66 -0.02
N THR A 323 -7.70 5.11 -0.60
CA THR A 323 -7.60 4.17 -1.73
C THR A 323 -7.14 4.88 -3.00
N ALA A 324 -7.67 6.07 -3.28
CA ALA A 324 -7.23 6.92 -4.38
C ALA A 324 -5.72 7.22 -4.33
N ALA A 325 -5.19 7.52 -3.16
CA ALA A 325 -3.75 7.75 -2.96
C ALA A 325 -2.86 6.53 -3.28
N TRP A 326 -3.42 5.31 -3.29
CA TRP A 326 -2.70 4.12 -3.78
C TRP A 326 -2.90 3.86 -5.26
N GLU A 327 -4.09 4.16 -5.79
CA GLU A 327 -4.42 3.94 -7.20
C GLU A 327 -3.82 5.00 -8.13
N TRP A 328 -3.61 6.21 -7.61
CA TRP A 328 -3.16 7.40 -8.34
C TRP A 328 -1.87 7.95 -7.70
N PRO A 329 -0.72 7.33 -7.92
CA PRO A 329 0.56 7.79 -7.36
C PRO A 329 0.93 9.21 -7.81
N ASP A 330 0.45 9.63 -8.98
CA ASP A 330 0.68 10.97 -9.56
C ASP A 330 -0.38 12.01 -9.13
N ALA A 331 -1.21 11.71 -8.12
CA ALA A 331 -2.26 12.60 -7.65
C ALA A 331 -2.01 13.08 -6.21
N ALA A 332 -2.28 14.35 -5.95
CA ALA A 332 -2.33 14.88 -4.60
C ALA A 332 -3.68 14.52 -3.95
N VAL A 333 -3.64 13.75 -2.86
CA VAL A 333 -4.86 13.25 -2.22
C VAL A 333 -4.85 13.52 -0.71
N ARG A 334 -5.98 14.02 -0.18
CA ARG A 334 -6.14 14.28 1.27
C ARG A 334 -7.54 13.95 1.79
N ALA A 335 -7.60 13.39 2.99
CA ALA A 335 -8.79 13.30 3.81
C ALA A 335 -8.62 14.27 4.99
N VAL A 336 -9.57 15.19 5.15
CA VAL A 336 -9.56 16.19 6.20
C VAL A 336 -10.77 15.97 7.12
N ASP A 337 -10.49 15.84 8.41
CA ASP A 337 -11.50 15.89 9.46
C ASP A 337 -11.38 17.21 10.24
N ILE A 338 -12.36 18.10 10.11
CA ILE A 338 -12.34 19.42 10.74
C ILE A 338 -13.36 19.49 11.87
N GLU A 339 -12.91 19.87 13.08
CA GLU A 339 -13.81 19.89 14.25
C GLU A 339 -14.85 21.02 14.17
N HIS A 340 -14.45 22.18 13.64
CA HIS A 340 -15.30 23.33 13.39
C HIS A 340 -15.04 23.85 11.98
N LEU A 341 -16.09 23.91 11.16
CA LEU A 341 -16.01 24.39 9.78
C LEU A 341 -15.39 25.79 9.73
N ASP A 342 -14.20 25.88 9.14
CA ASP A 342 -13.42 27.10 8.94
C ASP A 342 -12.72 27.04 7.58
N ALA A 343 -13.16 27.92 6.67
CA ALA A 343 -12.72 27.95 5.28
C ALA A 343 -11.25 28.41 5.14
N GLU A 344 -10.83 29.39 5.95
CA GLU A 344 -9.43 29.84 5.99
C GLU A 344 -8.52 28.71 6.44
N ARG A 345 -8.93 27.99 7.48
CA ARG A 345 -8.12 26.91 8.02
C ARG A 345 -7.99 25.74 7.04
N LEU A 346 -9.08 25.37 6.35
CA LEU A 346 -9.00 24.34 5.32
C LEU A 346 -8.10 24.80 4.16
N ALA A 347 -8.26 26.03 3.67
CA ALA A 347 -7.40 26.57 2.61
C ALA A 347 -5.92 26.59 3.00
N THR A 348 -5.60 27.01 4.23
CA THR A 348 -4.23 26.94 4.77
C THR A 348 -3.70 25.51 4.80
N GLU A 349 -4.51 24.53 5.22
CA GLU A 349 -4.08 23.12 5.19
C GLU A 349 -3.77 22.63 3.77
N LEU A 350 -4.54 23.04 2.76
CA LEU A 350 -4.29 22.64 1.37
C LEU A 350 -3.03 23.32 0.79
N LEU A 351 -2.78 24.58 1.15
CA LEU A 351 -1.67 25.40 0.63
C LEU A 351 -0.36 25.26 1.40
N GLU A 352 -0.40 24.82 2.66
CA GLU A 352 0.77 24.81 3.55
C GLU A 352 0.88 23.51 4.37
N GLY A 353 -0.08 22.58 4.26
CA GLY A 353 -0.17 21.42 5.15
C GLY A 353 0.88 20.34 4.90
N GLY A 354 1.31 20.10 3.65
CA GLY A 354 2.35 19.11 3.35
C GLY A 354 1.91 17.79 2.76
N SER A 355 2.55 16.69 3.15
CA SER A 355 2.39 15.36 2.54
C SER A 355 1.37 14.44 3.24
N GLY A 356 0.77 14.88 4.35
CA GLY A 356 -0.19 14.10 5.12
C GLY A 356 -1.45 13.75 4.33
N VAL A 357 -1.77 12.46 4.23
CA VAL A 357 -2.99 11.98 3.57
C VAL A 357 -4.21 12.09 4.48
N GLU A 358 -4.06 11.82 5.79
CA GLU A 358 -5.15 11.91 6.76
C GLU A 358 -4.81 12.98 7.80
N VAL A 359 -5.58 14.06 7.80
CA VAL A 359 -5.32 15.23 8.63
C VAL A 359 -6.57 15.60 9.42
N ALA A 360 -6.39 15.80 10.73
CA ALA A 360 -7.42 16.27 11.63
C ALA A 360 -7.10 17.70 12.12
N LEU A 361 -8.07 18.59 12.01
CA LEU A 361 -7.96 20.00 12.36
C LEU A 361 -8.84 20.28 13.60
N ARG A 362 -8.21 20.37 14.78
CA ARG A 362 -8.89 20.54 16.08
C ARG A 362 -9.22 21.97 16.43
N ALA A 363 -10.31 22.24 17.13
CA ALA A 363 -10.77 23.60 17.46
C ALA A 363 -9.73 24.46 18.22
N ASP A 364 -8.80 23.83 18.94
CA ASP A 364 -7.69 24.50 19.65
C ASP A 364 -6.54 24.99 18.75
N GLY A 365 -6.64 24.77 17.44
CA GLY A 365 -5.62 25.12 16.45
C GLY A 365 -4.66 23.97 16.13
N THR A 366 -4.68 22.87 16.90
CA THR A 366 -3.78 21.74 16.70
C THR A 366 -4.07 21.04 15.38
N ARG A 367 -3.01 20.76 14.61
CA ARG A 367 -3.03 19.92 13.42
C ARG A 367 -2.54 18.52 13.79
N MET A 368 -3.37 17.53 13.55
CA MET A 368 -3.07 16.12 13.83
C MET A 368 -2.91 15.37 12.50
N VAL A 369 -1.87 14.55 12.38
CA VAL A 369 -1.65 13.71 11.19
C VAL A 369 -1.65 12.25 11.60
N ALA A 370 -2.23 11.40 10.76
CA ALA A 370 -2.16 9.96 10.98
C ALA A 370 -0.75 9.44 10.64
N VAL A 371 -0.01 8.98 11.65
CA VAL A 371 1.37 8.51 11.52
C VAL A 371 1.43 7.03 11.91
N GLY A 372 1.67 6.14 10.95
CA GLY A 372 1.79 4.70 11.22
C GLY A 372 0.63 4.12 12.05
N GLY A 373 0.88 2.98 12.70
CA GLY A 373 0.00 2.44 13.74
C GLY A 373 0.83 2.05 14.95
N ILE A 374 0.40 2.43 16.15
CA ILE A 374 1.02 2.01 17.40
C ILE A 374 0.52 0.63 17.79
N THR A 375 1.32 -0.13 18.54
CA THR A 375 0.87 -1.39 19.15
C THR A 375 -0.38 -1.15 19.98
N SER A 376 -1.45 -1.89 19.69
CA SER A 376 -2.74 -1.71 20.36
C SER A 376 -2.75 -2.27 21.77
N SER A 377 -3.52 -1.63 22.64
CA SER A 377 -3.77 -2.03 24.04
C SER A 377 -4.80 -3.16 24.20
N ILE A 378 -5.26 -3.79 23.11
CA ILE A 378 -6.39 -4.73 23.10
C ILE A 378 -6.27 -5.93 24.08
N GLY A 379 -5.05 -6.27 24.53
CA GLY A 379 -4.77 -7.35 25.47
C GLY A 379 -4.63 -6.95 26.96
N GLU A 380 -4.64 -5.66 27.29
CA GLU A 380 -4.28 -5.16 28.64
C GLU A 380 -5.47 -5.01 29.60
N GLY A 381 -6.71 -5.05 29.09
CA GLY A 381 -7.92 -4.84 29.90
C GLY A 381 -8.60 -6.11 30.41
N GLU A 382 -9.54 -5.92 31.35
CA GLU A 382 -10.36 -6.98 31.95
C GLU A 382 -11.35 -7.60 30.95
N THR A 383 -11.46 -8.92 30.97
CA THR A 383 -12.50 -9.66 30.23
C THR A 383 -13.84 -9.54 30.95
N ILE A 384 -14.86 -9.01 30.28
CA ILE A 384 -16.20 -8.90 30.88
C ILE A 384 -16.85 -10.28 31.02
N SER A 385 -17.68 -10.44 32.06
CA SER A 385 -18.52 -11.62 32.23
C SER A 385 -19.77 -11.53 31.35
N VAL A 386 -20.12 -12.65 30.72
CA VAL A 386 -21.35 -12.85 29.96
C VAL A 386 -22.18 -13.98 30.59
N PRO A 387 -23.52 -13.91 30.57
CA PRO A 387 -24.36 -14.99 31.08
C PRO A 387 -24.09 -16.31 30.35
N ALA A 388 -23.84 -17.39 31.10
CA ALA A 388 -23.67 -18.72 30.53
C ALA A 388 -24.91 -19.14 29.74
N GLY A 389 -24.72 -19.65 28.53
CA GLY A 389 -25.80 -19.99 27.61
C GLY A 389 -26.47 -18.80 26.91
N GLY A 390 -26.03 -17.56 27.19
CA GLY A 390 -26.48 -16.37 26.46
C GLY A 390 -26.26 -16.51 24.96
N VAL A 391 -27.15 -15.91 24.17
CA VAL A 391 -27.16 -16.07 22.71
C VAL A 391 -26.36 -14.97 22.04
N VAL A 392 -25.48 -15.35 21.11
CA VAL A 392 -24.78 -14.45 20.20
C VAL A 392 -25.40 -14.55 18.82
N VAL A 393 -25.86 -13.41 18.30
CA VAL A 393 -26.34 -13.31 16.91
C VAL A 393 -25.15 -13.02 16.01
N VAL A 394 -24.91 -13.88 15.02
CA VAL A 394 -23.76 -13.80 14.13
C VAL A 394 -24.22 -13.69 12.68
N THR A 395 -24.12 -12.50 12.09
CA THR A 395 -24.47 -12.30 10.67
C THR A 395 -23.28 -12.60 9.76
N GLY A 396 -23.50 -13.30 8.64
CA GLY A 396 -22.41 -13.84 7.84
C GLY A 396 -21.66 -14.97 8.56
N GLY A 397 -22.21 -15.49 9.67
CA GLY A 397 -21.54 -16.38 10.61
C GLY A 397 -21.60 -17.86 10.28
N ALA A 398 -22.21 -18.25 9.16
CA ALA A 398 -22.44 -19.65 8.85
C ALA A 398 -21.36 -20.26 7.93
N ARG A 399 -20.41 -19.43 7.47
CA ARG A 399 -19.37 -19.77 6.49
C ARG A 399 -18.09 -18.96 6.78
N GLY A 400 -16.94 -19.46 6.34
CA GLY A 400 -15.65 -18.77 6.39
C GLY A 400 -15.16 -18.33 7.77
N VAL A 401 -14.40 -17.23 7.79
CA VAL A 401 -13.66 -16.73 8.97
C VAL A 401 -14.56 -16.28 10.11
N THR A 402 -15.73 -15.71 9.80
CA THR A 402 -16.73 -15.30 10.80
C THR A 402 -17.29 -16.51 11.55
N ALA A 403 -17.51 -17.62 10.85
CA ALA A 403 -17.99 -18.87 11.46
C ALA A 403 -16.94 -19.47 12.40
N ALA A 404 -15.68 -19.58 11.95
CA ALA A 404 -14.59 -20.07 12.78
C ALA A 404 -14.42 -19.23 14.06
N SER A 405 -14.48 -17.90 13.92
CA SER A 405 -14.38 -16.95 15.02
C SER A 405 -15.55 -17.08 16.02
N ALA A 406 -16.78 -17.23 15.51
CA ALA A 406 -17.97 -17.42 16.35
C ALA A 406 -17.93 -18.73 17.14
N LEU A 407 -17.48 -19.83 16.52
CA LEU A 407 -17.31 -21.11 17.17
C LEU A 407 -16.26 -21.05 18.28
N ALA A 408 -15.09 -20.45 17.99
CA ALA A 408 -14.03 -20.27 19.00
C ALA A 408 -14.50 -19.41 20.18
N LEU A 409 -15.26 -18.34 19.92
CA LEU A 409 -15.84 -17.49 20.97
C LEU A 409 -16.83 -18.28 21.85
N ALA A 410 -17.72 -19.05 21.22
CA ALA A 410 -18.74 -19.82 21.93
C ALA A 410 -18.14 -20.96 22.77
N GLU A 411 -17.16 -21.67 22.23
CA GLU A 411 -16.42 -22.72 22.94
C GLU A 411 -15.71 -22.15 24.17
N ARG A 412 -15.07 -20.97 24.05
CA ARG A 412 -14.31 -20.34 25.14
C ARG A 412 -15.20 -19.84 26.28
N HIS A 413 -16.37 -19.27 25.97
CA HIS A 413 -17.22 -18.56 26.95
C HIS A 413 -18.55 -19.27 27.25
N GLY A 414 -18.80 -20.44 26.67
CA GLY A 414 -20.03 -21.23 26.91
C GLY A 414 -21.28 -20.53 26.39
N LEU A 415 -21.22 -19.96 25.18
CA LEU A 415 -22.31 -19.21 24.56
C LEU A 415 -23.08 -20.07 23.55
N SER A 416 -24.31 -19.65 23.24
CA SER A 416 -25.13 -20.23 22.17
C SER A 416 -25.05 -19.36 20.91
N LEU A 417 -25.11 -19.96 19.73
CA LEU A 417 -24.97 -19.26 18.45
C LEU A 417 -26.26 -19.24 17.64
N ALA A 418 -26.72 -18.04 17.28
CA ALA A 418 -27.69 -17.82 16.22
C ALA A 418 -26.96 -17.36 14.95
N LEU A 419 -26.74 -18.28 14.01
CA LEU A 419 -25.98 -18.03 12.78
C LEU A 419 -26.93 -17.57 11.68
N LEU A 420 -26.73 -16.37 11.14
CA LEU A 420 -27.58 -15.78 10.10
C LEU A 420 -26.83 -15.70 8.76
N GLY A 421 -27.50 -16.07 7.67
CA GLY A 421 -27.00 -15.89 6.31
C GLY A 421 -28.09 -16.07 5.25
N ARG A 422 -27.74 -15.92 3.97
CA ARG A 422 -28.71 -15.99 2.86
C ARG A 422 -28.90 -17.38 2.26
N THR A 423 -28.04 -18.34 2.60
CA THR A 423 -28.07 -19.68 2.02
C THR A 423 -29.31 -20.44 2.51
N PRO A 424 -30.25 -20.87 1.66
CA PRO A 424 -31.34 -21.73 2.10
C PRO A 424 -30.79 -23.10 2.48
N LEU A 425 -31.02 -23.56 3.71
CA LEU A 425 -30.46 -24.82 4.19
C LEU A 425 -31.44 -25.98 3.96
N ARG A 426 -31.05 -26.95 3.13
CA ARG A 426 -31.77 -28.20 2.91
C ARG A 426 -31.05 -29.38 3.57
N GLN A 427 -31.80 -30.44 3.87
CA GLN A 427 -31.21 -31.69 4.33
C GLN A 427 -30.44 -32.36 3.19
N ALA A 428 -29.30 -32.97 3.52
CA ALA A 428 -28.49 -33.68 2.55
C ALA A 428 -29.27 -34.89 2.00
N THR A 429 -29.27 -35.02 0.67
CA THR A 429 -29.89 -36.16 -0.03
C THR A 429 -28.82 -37.11 -0.55
N ALA A 430 -29.15 -38.41 -0.67
CA ALA A 430 -28.23 -39.42 -1.21
C ALA A 430 -27.78 -39.13 -2.66
N ASP A 431 -28.58 -38.36 -3.41
CA ASP A 431 -28.33 -38.02 -4.81
C ASP A 431 -27.51 -36.73 -4.99
N GLU A 432 -26.95 -36.15 -3.92
CA GLU A 432 -26.08 -34.98 -4.06
C GLU A 432 -24.81 -35.33 -4.88
N PRO A 433 -24.40 -34.48 -5.84
CA PRO A 433 -23.20 -34.72 -6.63
C PRO A 433 -21.94 -34.85 -5.77
N ALA A 434 -21.10 -35.84 -6.04
CA ALA A 434 -19.77 -35.94 -5.45
C ALA A 434 -18.85 -34.84 -5.99
N GLY A 435 -17.87 -34.41 -5.19
CA GLY A 435 -16.89 -33.38 -5.56
C GLY A 435 -16.74 -32.28 -4.50
N ASP A 436 -15.53 -31.74 -4.41
CA ASP A 436 -15.13 -30.77 -3.38
C ASP A 436 -14.90 -29.36 -3.96
N THR A 437 -14.99 -29.21 -5.29
CA THR A 437 -14.78 -27.95 -6.00
C THR A 437 -16.02 -27.55 -6.80
N ILE A 438 -16.21 -26.25 -7.04
CA ILE A 438 -17.34 -25.74 -7.85
C ILE A 438 -17.33 -26.42 -9.22
N THR A 439 -16.16 -26.51 -9.86
CA THR A 439 -16.01 -27.13 -11.18
C THR A 439 -16.40 -28.60 -11.19
N SER A 440 -15.90 -29.40 -10.23
CA SER A 440 -16.21 -30.84 -10.19
C SER A 440 -17.71 -31.11 -9.98
N ILE A 441 -18.35 -30.33 -9.09
CA ILE A 441 -19.79 -30.42 -8.84
C ILE A 441 -20.59 -29.95 -10.06
N ALA A 442 -20.19 -28.85 -10.70
CA ALA A 442 -20.86 -28.33 -11.90
C ALA A 442 -20.80 -29.34 -13.05
N THR A 443 -19.65 -29.97 -13.28
CA THR A 443 -19.47 -31.03 -14.27
C THR A 443 -20.35 -32.24 -13.96
N ALA A 444 -20.41 -32.68 -12.69
CA ALA A 444 -21.27 -33.78 -12.27
C ALA A 444 -22.77 -33.46 -12.45
N LEU A 445 -23.19 -32.25 -12.12
CA LEU A 445 -24.57 -31.76 -12.32
C LEU A 445 -24.94 -31.74 -13.81
N ALA A 446 -24.07 -31.20 -14.66
CA ALA A 446 -24.28 -31.15 -16.10
C ALA A 446 -24.34 -32.57 -16.71
N ALA A 447 -23.45 -33.46 -16.30
CA ALA A 447 -23.45 -34.86 -16.75
C ALA A 447 -24.73 -35.61 -16.32
N ALA A 448 -25.17 -35.43 -15.07
CA ALA A 448 -26.39 -36.06 -14.57
C ALA A 448 -27.66 -35.54 -15.26
N ALA A 449 -27.72 -34.23 -15.56
CA ALA A 449 -28.81 -33.64 -16.33
C ALA A 449 -28.85 -34.20 -17.76
N ARG A 450 -27.69 -34.27 -18.43
CA ARG A 450 -27.56 -34.90 -19.77
C ARG A 450 -28.04 -36.36 -19.76
N ALA A 451 -27.67 -37.13 -18.75
CA ALA A 451 -28.09 -38.53 -18.61
C ALA A 451 -29.62 -38.69 -18.42
N ARG A 452 -30.30 -37.68 -17.86
CA ARG A 452 -31.78 -37.63 -17.75
C ARG A 452 -32.48 -37.04 -18.97
N GLY A 453 -31.74 -36.63 -20.00
CA GLY A 453 -32.29 -35.94 -21.17
C GLY A 453 -32.71 -34.49 -20.90
N GLU A 454 -32.23 -33.90 -19.81
CA GLU A 454 -32.44 -32.51 -19.44
C GLU A 454 -31.33 -31.62 -20.04
N GLN A 455 -31.66 -30.37 -20.39
CA GLN A 455 -30.66 -29.36 -20.74
C GLN A 455 -30.35 -28.49 -19.52
N LEU A 456 -29.13 -28.61 -19.01
CA LEU A 456 -28.56 -27.73 -17.99
C LEU A 456 -27.31 -27.08 -18.58
N SER A 457 -27.33 -25.75 -18.73
CA SER A 457 -26.17 -25.00 -19.21
C SER A 457 -25.06 -24.97 -18.14
N LEU A 458 -23.80 -24.78 -18.56
CA LEU A 458 -22.67 -24.65 -17.63
C LEU A 458 -22.82 -23.52 -16.60
N PRO A 459 -23.28 -22.30 -16.95
CA PRO A 459 -23.53 -21.25 -15.96
C PRO A 459 -24.57 -21.68 -14.92
N GLN A 460 -25.65 -22.36 -15.34
CA GLN A 460 -26.67 -22.86 -14.43
C GLN A 460 -26.14 -23.98 -13.53
N ALA A 461 -25.33 -24.89 -14.08
CA ALA A 461 -24.69 -25.96 -13.32
C ALA A 461 -23.71 -25.40 -12.28
N ARG A 462 -22.92 -24.39 -12.66
CA ARG A 462 -22.02 -23.67 -11.76
C ARG A 462 -22.76 -22.95 -10.65
N ALA A 463 -23.81 -22.21 -10.97
CA ALA A 463 -24.64 -21.54 -9.96
C ALA A 463 -25.31 -22.53 -8.99
N GLN A 464 -25.69 -23.72 -9.46
CA GLN A 464 -26.17 -24.80 -8.60
C GLN A 464 -25.05 -25.40 -7.73
N ALA A 465 -23.84 -25.57 -8.28
CA ALA A 465 -22.67 -26.05 -7.56
C ALA A 465 -22.27 -25.08 -6.43
N GLU A 466 -22.25 -23.78 -6.69
CA GLU A 466 -21.98 -22.73 -5.69
C GLU A 466 -23.00 -22.76 -4.55
N LYS A 467 -24.29 -22.90 -4.87
CA LYS A 467 -25.35 -23.06 -3.87
C LYS A 467 -25.14 -24.32 -3.02
N LEU A 468 -24.81 -25.44 -3.65
CA LEU A 468 -24.56 -26.69 -2.93
C LEU A 468 -23.33 -26.60 -2.03
N MET A 469 -22.24 -26.00 -2.49
CA MET A 469 -21.05 -25.77 -1.67
C MET A 469 -21.36 -24.88 -0.47
N ALA A 470 -22.12 -23.81 -0.66
CA ALA A 470 -22.55 -22.96 0.43
C ALA A 470 -23.41 -23.73 1.44
N GLU A 471 -24.35 -24.58 0.99
CA GLU A 471 -25.14 -25.45 1.87
C GLU A 471 -24.25 -26.43 2.66
N ARG A 472 -23.28 -27.07 1.99
CA ARG A 472 -22.34 -28.01 2.62
C ARG A 472 -21.49 -27.34 3.68
N GLU A 473 -20.99 -26.13 3.43
CA GLU A 473 -20.18 -25.36 4.37
C GLU A 473 -21.00 -24.97 5.62
N VAL A 474 -22.27 -24.57 5.43
CA VAL A 474 -23.19 -24.31 6.57
C VAL A 474 -23.42 -25.58 7.39
N ARG A 475 -23.66 -26.73 6.73
CA ARG A 475 -23.82 -28.02 7.43
C ARG A 475 -22.55 -28.42 8.18
N ALA A 476 -21.38 -28.21 7.59
CA ALA A 476 -20.09 -28.50 8.23
C ALA A 476 -19.88 -27.62 9.47
N THR A 477 -20.24 -26.33 9.40
CA THR A 477 -20.20 -25.41 10.54
C THR A 477 -21.11 -25.90 11.69
N LEU A 478 -22.35 -26.30 11.39
CA LEU A 478 -23.28 -26.83 12.39
C LEU A 478 -22.79 -28.15 12.99
N ALA A 479 -22.21 -29.05 12.19
CA ALA A 479 -21.63 -30.30 12.67
C ALA A 479 -20.40 -30.06 13.57
N THR A 480 -19.60 -29.02 13.28
CA THR A 480 -18.50 -28.62 14.16
C THR A 480 -19.02 -28.08 15.50
N ALA A 481 -20.04 -27.23 15.48
CA ALA A 481 -20.68 -26.75 16.71
C ALA A 481 -21.20 -27.91 17.57
N GLU A 482 -21.87 -28.89 16.95
CA GLU A 482 -22.38 -30.09 17.63
C GLU A 482 -21.25 -30.92 18.26
N ARG A 483 -20.13 -31.13 17.53
CA ARG A 483 -18.95 -31.82 18.07
C ARG A 483 -18.30 -31.10 19.25
N GLN A 484 -18.31 -29.76 19.25
CA GLN A 484 -17.83 -28.93 20.36
C GLN A 484 -18.83 -28.86 21.53
N GLY A 485 -20.05 -29.39 21.37
CA GLY A 485 -21.13 -29.22 22.35
C GLY A 485 -21.68 -27.79 22.43
N THR A 486 -21.44 -26.97 21.40
CA THR A 486 -21.94 -25.58 21.30
C THR A 486 -23.37 -25.58 20.74
N PRO A 487 -24.38 -25.07 21.48
CA PRO A 487 -25.72 -24.92 20.94
C PRO A 487 -25.73 -23.91 19.80
N ALA A 488 -25.93 -24.35 18.56
CA ALA A 488 -25.96 -23.49 17.39
C ALA A 488 -27.19 -23.76 16.52
N ARG A 489 -27.82 -22.69 16.02
CA ARG A 489 -28.93 -22.78 15.06
C ARG A 489 -28.72 -21.80 13.91
N TYR A 490 -28.98 -22.29 12.69
CA TYR A 490 -28.89 -21.49 11.48
C TYR A 490 -30.25 -20.92 11.07
N PHE A 491 -30.25 -19.64 10.67
CA PHE A 491 -31.41 -18.91 10.17
C PHE A 491 -31.10 -18.32 8.80
N SER A 492 -31.95 -18.65 7.82
CA SER A 492 -31.82 -18.13 6.45
C SER A 492 -32.61 -16.84 6.31
N ALA A 493 -31.93 -15.69 6.28
CA ALA A 493 -32.55 -14.38 6.11
C ALA A 493 -31.54 -13.36 5.55
N SER A 494 -32.06 -12.34 4.85
CA SER A 494 -31.27 -11.18 4.48
C SER A 494 -31.27 -10.19 5.64
N ILE A 495 -30.09 -9.69 6.01
CA ILE A 495 -29.95 -8.67 7.06
C ILE A 495 -30.37 -7.27 6.58
N THR A 496 -30.48 -7.07 5.27
CA THR A 496 -31.00 -5.84 4.67
C THR A 496 -32.54 -5.82 4.60
N ASP A 497 -33.21 -6.91 4.96
CA ASP A 497 -34.67 -6.96 5.13
C ASP A 497 -35.00 -6.85 6.62
N ALA A 498 -35.34 -5.64 7.06
CA ALA A 498 -35.62 -5.34 8.45
C ALA A 498 -36.82 -6.11 9.03
N ALA A 499 -37.79 -6.51 8.20
CA ALA A 499 -38.94 -7.29 8.66
C ALA A 499 -38.56 -8.76 8.87
N ALA A 500 -37.85 -9.35 7.91
CA ALA A 500 -37.33 -10.70 8.03
C ALA A 500 -36.34 -10.83 9.20
N LEU A 501 -35.44 -9.84 9.37
CA LEU A 501 -34.48 -9.82 10.47
C LEU A 501 -35.18 -9.79 11.83
N ARG A 502 -36.17 -8.91 12.02
CA ARG A 502 -36.96 -8.85 13.27
C ARG A 502 -37.66 -10.18 13.57
N SER A 503 -38.29 -10.78 12.56
CA SER A 503 -38.95 -12.09 12.73
C SER A 503 -37.95 -13.18 13.15
N VAL A 504 -36.74 -13.19 12.60
CA VAL A 504 -35.70 -14.14 12.99
C VAL A 504 -35.22 -13.89 14.41
N LEU A 505 -35.00 -12.63 14.81
CA LEU A 505 -34.56 -12.29 16.15
C LEU A 505 -35.61 -12.64 17.21
N ASP A 506 -36.90 -12.51 16.91
CA ASP A 506 -37.98 -12.95 17.80
C ASP A 506 -38.00 -14.49 17.96
N GLU A 507 -37.70 -15.22 16.89
CA GLU A 507 -37.51 -16.67 16.96
C GLU A 507 -36.27 -17.05 17.78
N VAL A 508 -35.18 -16.29 17.66
CA VAL A 508 -33.96 -16.47 18.48
C VAL A 508 -34.28 -16.27 19.97
N ARG A 509 -34.97 -15.17 20.31
CA ARG A 509 -35.34 -14.86 21.71
C ARG A 509 -36.24 -15.92 22.32
N SER A 510 -37.20 -16.43 21.56
CA SER A 510 -38.16 -17.44 22.04
C SER A 510 -37.60 -18.88 22.03
N GLY A 511 -36.69 -19.20 21.11
CA GLY A 511 -36.19 -20.56 20.89
C GLY A 511 -34.82 -20.86 21.49
N LEU A 512 -33.91 -19.88 21.56
CA LEU A 512 -32.54 -20.05 22.07
C LEU A 512 -32.32 -19.33 23.40
N GLY A 513 -32.92 -18.14 23.59
CA GLY A 513 -32.81 -17.36 24.82
C GLY A 513 -32.42 -15.90 24.60
N PRO A 514 -32.08 -15.16 25.67
CA PRO A 514 -31.76 -13.74 25.58
C PRO A 514 -30.50 -13.49 24.76
N ILE A 515 -30.54 -12.47 23.90
CA ILE A 515 -29.40 -12.05 23.09
C ILE A 515 -28.47 -11.22 23.98
N VAL A 516 -27.23 -11.67 24.13
CA VAL A 516 -26.21 -11.03 24.96
C VAL A 516 -25.08 -10.42 24.14
N GLY A 517 -25.03 -10.70 22.84
CA GLY A 517 -24.03 -10.10 21.98
C GLY A 517 -24.32 -10.25 20.50
N VAL A 518 -23.63 -9.41 19.73
CA VAL A 518 -23.76 -9.34 18.28
C VAL A 518 -22.37 -9.45 17.65
N VAL A 519 -22.26 -10.27 16.61
CA VAL A 519 -21.09 -10.34 15.73
C VAL A 519 -21.53 -10.10 14.30
N HIS A 520 -21.05 -9.02 13.69
CA HIS A 520 -21.40 -8.65 12.33
C HIS A 520 -20.21 -8.87 11.39
N GLY A 521 -20.25 -9.97 10.63
CA GLY A 521 -19.26 -10.28 9.58
C GLY A 521 -19.89 -10.55 8.22
N ALA A 522 -21.07 -9.98 7.95
CA ALA A 522 -21.65 -10.02 6.62
C ALA A 522 -20.92 -9.04 5.69
N GLY A 523 -20.67 -9.47 4.46
CA GLY A 523 -19.99 -8.65 3.46
C GLY A 523 -20.05 -9.30 2.09
N VAL A 524 -19.84 -8.47 1.07
CA VAL A 524 -19.61 -8.88 -0.32
C VAL A 524 -18.49 -8.01 -0.90
N LEU A 525 -17.81 -8.53 -1.92
CA LEU A 525 -16.78 -7.80 -2.65
C LEU A 525 -17.26 -7.49 -4.07
N ALA A 526 -16.74 -6.41 -4.63
CA ALA A 526 -16.89 -6.02 -6.03
C ALA A 526 -15.63 -5.25 -6.43
N ASP A 527 -14.50 -5.94 -6.41
CA ASP A 527 -13.19 -5.32 -6.46
C ASP A 527 -12.90 -4.80 -7.89
N LYS A 528 -12.74 -3.50 -8.00
CA LYS A 528 -12.42 -2.74 -9.22
C LYS A 528 -11.75 -1.42 -8.85
N ARG A 529 -10.90 -0.91 -9.73
CA ARG A 529 -10.35 0.46 -9.60
C ARG A 529 -11.48 1.47 -9.58
N LEU A 530 -11.23 2.64 -8.99
CA LEU A 530 -12.20 3.72 -8.87
C LEU A 530 -12.85 4.08 -10.22
N GLU A 531 -12.08 4.14 -11.30
CA GLU A 531 -12.58 4.46 -12.65
C GLU A 531 -13.59 3.43 -13.21
N ASP A 532 -13.36 2.15 -12.92
CA ASP A 532 -14.12 1.01 -13.49
C ASP A 532 -15.30 0.56 -12.62
N LEU A 533 -15.32 0.97 -11.35
CA LEU A 533 -16.38 0.65 -10.41
C LEU A 533 -17.61 1.51 -10.71
N ASP A 534 -18.78 0.90 -10.87
CA ASP A 534 -20.05 1.62 -11.06
C ASP A 534 -20.82 1.83 -9.75
N ASP A 535 -21.86 2.68 -9.81
CA ASP A 535 -22.66 3.07 -8.66
C ASP A 535 -23.42 1.88 -8.06
N ASP A 536 -23.97 0.98 -8.89
CA ASP A 536 -24.71 -0.19 -8.42
C ASP A 536 -23.80 -1.16 -7.68
N GLN A 537 -22.58 -1.35 -8.19
CA GLN A 537 -21.53 -2.15 -7.55
C GLN A 537 -21.09 -1.53 -6.23
N PHE A 538 -20.87 -0.21 -6.19
CA PHE A 538 -20.56 0.51 -4.97
C PHE A 538 -21.65 0.33 -3.91
N VAL A 539 -22.91 0.64 -4.27
CA VAL A 539 -24.07 0.54 -3.38
C VAL A 539 -24.25 -0.89 -2.87
N LYS A 540 -24.06 -1.90 -3.71
CA LYS A 540 -24.15 -3.31 -3.33
C LYS A 540 -23.14 -3.69 -2.23
N VAL A 541 -21.87 -3.30 -2.38
CA VAL A 541 -20.82 -3.56 -1.38
C VAL A 541 -21.09 -2.79 -0.11
N PHE A 542 -21.32 -1.49 -0.25
CA PHE A 542 -21.45 -0.56 0.86
C PHE A 542 -22.68 -0.84 1.73
N SER A 543 -23.85 -1.01 1.10
CA SER A 543 -25.12 -1.26 1.81
C SER A 543 -25.13 -2.59 2.56
N THR A 544 -24.45 -3.61 2.05
CA THR A 544 -24.42 -4.94 2.70
C THR A 544 -23.81 -4.86 4.11
N LYS A 545 -22.79 -4.01 4.30
CA LYS A 545 -22.14 -3.78 5.60
C LYS A 545 -22.91 -2.74 6.41
N LEU A 546 -23.15 -1.56 5.84
CA LEU A 546 -23.73 -0.44 6.59
C LEU A 546 -25.19 -0.72 7.00
N VAL A 547 -26.08 -0.90 6.01
CA VAL A 547 -27.52 -1.04 6.25
C VAL A 547 -27.80 -2.30 7.07
N GLY A 548 -27.06 -3.38 6.79
CA GLY A 548 -27.16 -4.62 7.55
C GLY A 548 -26.77 -4.47 9.03
N ALA A 549 -25.73 -3.70 9.34
CA ALA A 549 -25.32 -3.42 10.71
C ALA A 549 -26.33 -2.51 11.43
N GLU A 550 -26.80 -1.44 10.79
CA GLU A 550 -27.80 -0.52 11.36
C GLU A 550 -29.11 -1.25 11.67
N ALA A 551 -29.63 -2.04 10.72
CA ALA A 551 -30.85 -2.82 10.92
C ALA A 551 -30.71 -3.83 12.09
N LEU A 552 -29.52 -4.43 12.25
CA LEU A 552 -29.23 -5.35 13.34
C LEU A 552 -29.16 -4.63 14.70
N LEU A 553 -28.52 -3.47 14.76
CA LEU A 553 -28.39 -2.67 15.98
C LEU A 553 -29.72 -2.06 16.42
N ASP A 554 -30.56 -1.65 15.47
CA ASP A 554 -31.93 -1.20 15.74
C ASP A 554 -32.78 -2.34 16.29
N ALA A 555 -32.77 -3.49 15.62
CA ALA A 555 -33.58 -4.64 16.02
C ALA A 555 -33.10 -5.32 17.32
N THR A 556 -31.90 -4.99 17.81
CA THR A 556 -31.33 -5.45 19.09
C THR A 556 -31.17 -4.32 20.13
N SER A 557 -31.81 -3.17 19.90
CA SER A 557 -31.71 -2.00 20.77
C SER A 557 -32.27 -2.24 22.19
N ASP A 558 -33.30 -3.08 22.31
CA ASP A 558 -33.95 -3.46 23.57
C ASP A 558 -33.26 -4.64 24.30
N ASP A 559 -32.29 -5.32 23.68
CA ASP A 559 -31.56 -6.42 24.30
C ASP A 559 -30.43 -5.90 25.22
N ASP A 560 -30.15 -6.61 26.31
CA ASP A 560 -29.03 -6.32 27.23
C ASP A 560 -27.69 -6.81 26.65
N LEU A 561 -27.28 -6.20 25.54
CA LEU A 561 -26.04 -6.55 24.85
C LEU A 561 -24.82 -6.24 25.74
N ARG A 562 -24.05 -7.28 26.00
CA ARG A 562 -22.77 -7.25 26.72
C ARG A 562 -21.61 -6.96 25.79
N PHE A 563 -21.71 -7.31 24.52
CA PHE A 563 -20.69 -6.98 23.52
C PHE A 563 -21.23 -6.87 22.10
N ILE A 564 -20.54 -6.10 21.27
CA ILE A 564 -20.80 -5.93 19.84
C ILE A 564 -19.44 -6.00 19.12
N SER A 565 -19.29 -6.93 18.19
CA SER A 565 -18.09 -7.06 17.38
C SER A 565 -18.40 -6.89 15.90
N MET A 566 -17.78 -5.90 15.26
CA MET A 566 -17.85 -5.65 13.82
C MET A 566 -16.58 -6.22 13.15
N PHE A 567 -16.74 -7.01 12.09
CA PHE A 567 -15.63 -7.46 11.26
C PHE A 567 -15.38 -6.39 10.18
N SER A 568 -14.42 -5.52 10.49
CA SER A 568 -13.86 -4.50 9.59
C SER A 568 -12.73 -5.12 8.75
N SER A 569 -11.93 -4.27 8.10
CA SER A 569 -10.72 -4.66 7.38
C SER A 569 -9.63 -3.62 7.52
N ILE A 570 -8.37 -4.02 7.43
CA ILE A 570 -7.23 -3.11 7.29
C ILE A 570 -7.42 -2.09 6.16
N ALA A 571 -8.19 -2.43 5.13
CA ALA A 571 -8.54 -1.51 4.04
C ALA A 571 -9.30 -0.26 4.53
N ALA A 572 -10.06 -0.32 5.63
CA ALA A 572 -10.68 0.86 6.23
C ALA A 572 -9.64 1.89 6.66
N ARG A 573 -8.56 1.42 7.32
CA ARG A 573 -7.48 2.25 7.85
C ARG A 573 -6.51 2.68 6.77
N ALA A 574 -6.05 1.76 5.92
CA ALA A 574 -4.97 2.01 4.97
C ALA A 574 -5.46 2.41 3.56
N GLY A 575 -6.72 2.15 3.21
CA GLY A 575 -7.13 2.03 1.80
C GLY A 575 -6.52 0.79 1.14
N ASN A 576 -7.05 0.39 -0.01
CA ASN A 576 -6.46 -0.70 -0.80
C ASN A 576 -6.87 -0.56 -2.28
N PRO A 577 -5.93 -0.61 -3.24
CA PRO A 577 -6.25 -0.58 -4.66
C PRO A 577 -7.32 -1.60 -5.04
N GLY A 578 -8.30 -1.15 -5.82
CA GLY A 578 -9.42 -1.96 -6.27
C GLY A 578 -10.54 -2.12 -5.25
N GLN A 579 -10.43 -1.55 -4.04
CA GLN A 579 -11.34 -1.84 -2.93
C GLN A 579 -11.93 -0.57 -2.30
N SER A 580 -12.14 0.50 -3.06
CA SER A 580 -12.65 1.78 -2.55
C SER A 580 -14.00 1.65 -1.82
N ALA A 581 -14.98 0.96 -2.41
CA ALA A 581 -16.28 0.71 -1.77
C ALA A 581 -16.15 -0.13 -0.50
N TYR A 582 -15.30 -1.16 -0.53
CA TYR A 582 -15.08 -2.04 0.62
C TYR A 582 -14.37 -1.29 1.77
N ALA A 583 -13.35 -0.50 1.45
CA ALA A 583 -12.64 0.34 2.41
C ALA A 583 -13.59 1.35 3.08
N ALA A 584 -14.39 2.07 2.29
CA ALA A 584 -15.38 3.01 2.79
C ALA A 584 -16.43 2.33 3.68
N ALA A 585 -16.94 1.17 3.27
CA ALA A 585 -17.95 0.43 4.03
C ALA A 585 -17.42 -0.05 5.40
N ASN A 586 -16.18 -0.52 5.46
CA ASN A 586 -15.55 -0.94 6.71
C ASN A 586 -15.21 0.24 7.62
N ALA A 587 -14.79 1.39 7.07
CA ALA A 587 -14.60 2.61 7.86
C ALA A 587 -15.92 3.11 8.46
N ALA A 588 -17.02 3.04 7.72
CA ALA A 588 -18.34 3.34 8.26
C ALA A 588 -18.76 2.38 9.39
N LEU A 589 -18.37 1.09 9.33
CA LEU A 589 -18.56 0.15 10.44
C LEU A 589 -17.71 0.51 11.68
N GLU A 590 -16.51 1.03 11.49
CA GLU A 590 -15.66 1.54 12.58
C GLU A 590 -16.30 2.76 13.24
N SER A 591 -16.85 3.69 12.44
CA SER A 591 -17.65 4.83 12.92
C SER A 591 -18.89 4.39 13.70
N ILE A 592 -19.65 3.40 13.21
CA ILE A 592 -20.77 2.79 13.96
C ILE A 592 -20.30 2.22 15.30
N SER A 593 -19.14 1.56 15.31
CA SER A 593 -18.57 0.97 16.52
C SER A 593 -18.21 2.03 17.56
N ALA A 594 -17.62 3.16 17.13
CA ALA A 594 -17.34 4.31 17.99
C ALA A 594 -18.63 4.91 18.57
N ARG A 595 -19.67 5.10 17.74
CA ARG A 595 -20.99 5.59 18.17
C ARG A 595 -21.63 4.65 19.20
N GLU A 596 -21.65 3.35 18.94
CA GLU A 596 -22.24 2.36 19.84
C GLU A 596 -21.47 2.24 21.16
N ALA A 597 -20.13 2.33 21.12
CA ALA A 597 -19.30 2.37 22.32
C ALA A 597 -19.67 3.57 23.20
N ALA A 598 -19.78 4.77 22.60
CA ALA A 598 -20.17 5.98 23.33
C ALA A 598 -21.60 5.89 23.89
N ARG A 599 -22.55 5.34 23.10
CA ARG A 599 -23.96 5.20 23.50
C ARG A 599 -24.15 4.22 24.67
N ARG A 600 -23.44 3.09 24.64
CA ARG A 600 -23.65 1.99 25.60
C ARG A 600 -22.73 2.09 26.83
N GLY A 601 -21.61 2.79 26.68
CA GLY A 601 -20.59 2.95 27.72
C GLY A 601 -20.06 1.60 28.22
N ASP A 602 -19.56 1.59 29.46
CA ASP A 602 -18.95 0.43 30.12
C ASP A 602 -19.80 -0.84 30.20
N ARG A 603 -21.11 -0.75 29.96
CA ARG A 603 -22.01 -1.91 30.02
C ARG A 603 -21.82 -2.87 28.85
N CYS A 604 -21.31 -2.38 27.72
CA CYS A 604 -21.15 -3.14 26.49
C CYS A 604 -19.75 -2.95 25.92
N VAL A 605 -19.03 -4.04 25.65
CA VAL A 605 -17.75 -3.97 24.92
C VAL A 605 -18.04 -3.89 23.43
N VAL A 606 -17.69 -2.79 22.79
CA VAL A 606 -17.90 -2.60 21.33
C VAL A 606 -16.56 -2.54 20.63
N ARG A 607 -16.38 -3.35 19.58
CA ARG A 607 -15.12 -3.47 18.84
C ARG A 607 -15.31 -3.63 17.34
N ALA A 608 -14.51 -2.94 16.55
CA ALA A 608 -14.28 -3.22 15.14
C ALA A 608 -12.89 -3.86 14.95
N PHE A 609 -12.87 -5.05 14.37
CA PHE A 609 -11.64 -5.76 14.04
C PHE A 609 -11.31 -5.54 12.56
N GLY A 610 -10.37 -4.65 12.28
CA GLY A 610 -9.77 -4.36 10.99
C GLY A 610 -8.83 -5.47 10.54
N TRP A 611 -9.39 -6.58 10.08
CA TRP A 611 -8.60 -7.75 9.70
C TRP A 611 -7.73 -7.50 8.44
N GLY A 612 -6.47 -7.92 8.52
CA GLY A 612 -5.62 -8.23 7.37
C GLY A 612 -6.12 -9.47 6.61
N PRO A 613 -5.43 -9.91 5.54
CA PRO A 613 -5.88 -11.04 4.74
C PRO A 613 -5.80 -12.35 5.55
N TRP A 614 -6.82 -13.20 5.46
CA TRP A 614 -6.86 -14.52 6.11
C TRP A 614 -6.52 -15.64 5.12
N ASP A 615 -5.98 -16.76 5.62
CA ASP A 615 -5.67 -17.96 4.84
C ASP A 615 -6.94 -18.79 4.58
N GLY A 616 -7.89 -18.16 3.88
CA GLY A 616 -9.19 -18.72 3.51
C GLY A 616 -10.33 -17.71 3.64
N GLY A 617 -11.56 -18.17 3.40
CA GLY A 617 -12.71 -17.28 3.25
C GLY A 617 -12.73 -16.58 1.89
N MET A 618 -12.36 -15.31 1.85
CA MET A 618 -12.33 -14.49 0.61
C MET A 618 -10.99 -14.54 -0.13
N VAL A 619 -9.96 -15.16 0.47
CA VAL A 619 -8.63 -15.31 -0.13
C VAL A 619 -8.45 -16.74 -0.59
N ASP A 620 -8.21 -16.93 -1.89
CA ASP A 620 -7.87 -18.23 -2.47
C ASP A 620 -6.35 -18.46 -2.52
N ALA A 621 -5.93 -19.63 -3.01
CA ALA A 621 -4.52 -20.00 -3.07
C ALA A 621 -3.69 -19.05 -3.96
N THR A 622 -4.28 -18.51 -5.02
CA THR A 622 -3.59 -17.59 -5.95
C THR A 622 -3.42 -16.21 -5.32
N LEU A 623 -4.46 -15.69 -4.67
CA LEU A 623 -4.42 -14.42 -3.98
C LEU A 623 -3.48 -14.47 -2.76
N LYS A 624 -3.41 -15.61 -2.07
CA LYS A 624 -2.44 -15.86 -1.01
C LYS A 624 -0.99 -15.72 -1.51
N SER A 625 -0.66 -16.34 -2.65
CA SER A 625 0.69 -16.21 -3.23
C SER A 625 1.04 -14.75 -3.50
N ARG A 626 0.11 -14.00 -4.11
CA ARG A 626 0.33 -12.58 -4.41
C ARG A 626 0.52 -11.72 -3.17
N PHE A 627 -0.20 -12.00 -2.08
CA PHE A 627 0.02 -11.29 -0.81
C PHE A 627 1.41 -11.55 -0.26
N LEU A 628 1.84 -12.82 -0.25
CA LEU A 628 3.16 -13.19 0.24
C LEU A 628 4.27 -12.59 -0.64
N ASP A 629 4.11 -12.62 -1.96
CA ASP A 629 5.06 -12.02 -2.91
C ASP A 629 5.15 -10.49 -2.78
N ALA A 630 4.07 -9.85 -2.31
CA ALA A 630 4.01 -8.41 -2.03
C ALA A 630 4.40 -8.05 -0.58
N GLY A 631 4.98 -8.98 0.19
CA GLY A 631 5.40 -8.75 1.58
C GLY A 631 4.24 -8.62 2.58
N VAL A 632 3.02 -9.00 2.20
CA VAL A 632 1.82 -8.95 3.03
C VAL A 632 1.60 -10.30 3.73
N GLY A 633 1.70 -10.30 5.06
CA GLY A 633 1.41 -11.48 5.87
C GLY A 633 -0.05 -11.90 5.81
N VAL A 634 -0.30 -13.22 5.82
CA VAL A 634 -1.64 -13.82 5.78
C VAL A 634 -1.95 -14.52 7.12
N ILE A 635 -3.12 -14.25 7.70
CA ILE A 635 -3.57 -14.72 9.01
C ILE A 635 -4.10 -16.16 8.90
N PRO A 636 -3.50 -17.15 9.59
CA PRO A 636 -4.08 -18.49 9.66
C PRO A 636 -5.47 -18.45 10.32
N ILE A 637 -6.43 -19.22 9.79
CA ILE A 637 -7.84 -19.18 10.26
C ILE A 637 -7.95 -19.44 11.76
N ASP A 638 -7.28 -20.49 12.25
CA ASP A 638 -7.37 -20.86 13.66
C ASP A 638 -6.75 -19.80 14.57
N GLU A 639 -5.63 -19.19 14.16
CA GLU A 639 -4.97 -18.13 14.92
C GLU A 639 -5.85 -16.87 15.01
N GLY A 640 -6.43 -16.43 13.87
CA GLY A 640 -7.34 -15.29 13.85
C GLY A 640 -8.62 -15.55 14.67
N ALA A 641 -9.19 -16.75 14.57
CA ALA A 641 -10.39 -17.13 15.31
C ALA A 641 -10.15 -17.16 16.83
N GLN A 642 -9.02 -17.70 17.27
CA GLN A 642 -8.64 -17.70 18.68
C GLN A 642 -8.31 -16.29 19.19
N PHE A 643 -7.64 -15.48 18.39
CA PHE A 643 -7.41 -14.07 18.70
C PHE A 643 -8.74 -13.33 18.91
N PHE A 644 -9.70 -13.52 18.02
CA PHE A 644 -11.04 -12.94 18.18
C PHE A 644 -11.71 -13.39 19.49
N ALA A 645 -11.74 -14.71 19.75
CA ALA A 645 -12.36 -15.28 20.94
C ALA A 645 -11.73 -14.76 22.25
N GLU A 646 -10.43 -14.45 22.22
CA GLU A 646 -9.70 -13.87 23.34
C GLU A 646 -10.07 -12.41 23.62
N HIS A 647 -10.25 -11.62 22.57
CA HIS A 647 -10.28 -10.17 22.66
C HIS A 647 -11.68 -9.55 22.53
N ALA A 648 -12.65 -10.26 21.96
CA ALA A 648 -14.01 -9.75 21.73
C ALA A 648 -14.72 -9.28 23.02
N LEU A 649 -14.40 -9.87 24.17
CA LEU A 649 -14.97 -9.53 25.48
C LEU A 649 -14.01 -8.73 26.38
N ARG A 650 -12.81 -8.40 25.91
CA ARG A 650 -11.85 -7.60 26.70
C ARG A 650 -12.21 -6.13 26.59
N ARG A 651 -12.12 -5.38 27.68
CA ARG A 651 -12.19 -3.92 27.63
C ARG A 651 -10.89 -3.35 27.05
N ALA A 652 -10.97 -2.30 26.24
CA ALA A 652 -9.84 -1.47 25.83
C ALA A 652 -10.33 -0.07 25.47
N PRO A 653 -9.46 0.95 25.50
CA PRO A 653 -9.81 2.29 25.05
C PRO A 653 -10.13 2.33 23.54
N ALA A 654 -9.41 1.55 22.73
CA ALA A 654 -9.62 1.51 21.28
C ALA A 654 -10.88 0.71 20.90
N THR A 655 -11.77 1.37 20.15
CA THR A 655 -12.97 0.77 19.56
C THR A 655 -12.67 0.09 18.23
N ALA A 656 -11.69 0.56 17.46
CA ALA A 656 -11.25 -0.03 16.20
C ALA A 656 -9.76 -0.42 16.31
N VAL A 657 -9.43 -1.63 15.87
CA VAL A 657 -8.06 -2.13 15.83
C VAL A 657 -7.77 -2.81 14.51
N VAL A 658 -6.55 -2.70 14.01
CA VAL A 658 -6.05 -3.50 12.90
C VAL A 658 -5.41 -4.76 13.45
N VAL A 659 -5.75 -5.91 12.87
CA VAL A 659 -5.13 -7.21 13.22
C VAL A 659 -4.53 -7.79 11.95
N ALA A 660 -3.21 -7.92 11.91
CA ALA A 660 -2.48 -8.36 10.74
C ALA A 660 -1.32 -9.30 11.11
N ALA A 661 -1.02 -10.25 10.24
CA ALA A 661 0.24 -10.98 10.32
C ALA A 661 1.41 -10.01 10.00
N PRO A 662 2.65 -10.30 10.46
CA PRO A 662 3.81 -9.47 10.15
C PRO A 662 3.93 -9.20 8.65
N ALA A 663 4.16 -7.94 8.29
CA ALA A 663 4.28 -7.46 6.92
C ALA A 663 5.32 -6.33 6.84
N GLU A 664 5.89 -6.13 5.67
CA GLU A 664 6.75 -4.97 5.43
C GLU A 664 5.93 -3.66 5.41
N PRO A 665 6.48 -2.55 5.93
CA PRO A 665 5.81 -1.26 5.88
C PRO A 665 5.65 -0.82 4.42
N ARG A 666 4.42 -0.48 4.05
CA ARG A 666 4.10 0.00 2.71
C ARG A 666 4.16 1.53 2.68
N LEU A 667 5.20 2.07 2.04
CA LEU A 667 5.45 3.50 1.94
C LEU A 667 4.60 4.13 0.81
N ARG A 668 4.19 5.40 0.99
CA ARG A 668 3.42 6.18 0.01
C ARG A 668 4.29 7.21 -0.69
N THR A 669 3.98 7.48 -1.95
CA THR A 669 4.52 8.63 -2.70
C THR A 669 3.84 9.93 -2.25
N ALA A 670 4.56 11.04 -2.34
CA ALA A 670 3.99 12.39 -2.22
C ALA A 670 4.62 13.35 -3.23
N HIS A 671 3.80 14.25 -3.78
CA HIS A 671 4.20 15.33 -4.67
C HIS A 671 3.70 16.66 -4.10
N LEU A 672 4.60 17.63 -3.93
CA LEU A 672 4.34 18.91 -3.26
C LEU A 672 4.85 20.09 -4.08
N ASP A 673 4.09 21.17 -4.10
CA ASP A 673 4.52 22.43 -4.69
C ASP A 673 5.27 23.27 -3.65
N TRP A 674 6.39 23.85 -4.07
CA TRP A 674 7.27 24.66 -3.23
C TRP A 674 7.67 25.97 -3.92
N ASP A 675 7.11 27.07 -3.42
CA ASP A 675 7.49 28.42 -3.85
C ASP A 675 8.66 28.95 -3.01
N VAL A 676 9.78 29.27 -3.66
CA VAL A 676 10.94 29.88 -3.01
C VAL A 676 11.09 31.32 -3.50
N SER A 677 10.99 32.28 -2.58
CA SER A 677 11.23 33.69 -2.90
C SER A 677 11.85 34.44 -1.72
N THR A 678 12.36 35.65 -1.99
CA THR A 678 12.79 36.57 -0.93
C THR A 678 11.61 37.23 -0.19
N GLU A 679 10.37 37.00 -0.63
CA GLU A 679 9.18 37.45 0.09
C GLU A 679 8.78 36.43 1.15
N THR A 680 8.75 35.14 0.80
CA THR A 680 8.44 34.05 1.73
C THR A 680 9.60 33.72 2.67
N LEU A 681 10.85 33.90 2.21
CA LEU A 681 12.05 33.72 3.02
C LEU A 681 13.06 34.88 2.81
N PRO A 682 12.83 36.06 3.45
CA PRO A 682 13.65 37.26 3.25
C PRO A 682 15.13 37.15 3.56
N VAL A 683 15.52 36.14 4.35
CA VAL A 683 16.93 35.85 4.66
C VAL A 683 17.74 35.50 3.41
N LEU A 684 17.11 34.99 2.35
CA LEU A 684 17.78 34.61 1.09
C LEU A 684 18.45 35.79 0.37
N GLU A 685 18.04 37.03 0.65
CA GLU A 685 18.71 38.23 0.13
C GLU A 685 20.18 38.32 0.54
N ASP A 686 20.55 37.70 1.67
CA ASP A 686 21.93 37.67 2.18
C ASP A 686 22.71 36.44 1.70
N HIS A 687 22.17 35.63 0.79
CA HIS A 687 22.88 34.51 0.19
C HIS A 687 23.00 34.71 -1.33
N GLN A 688 23.90 35.62 -1.72
CA GLN A 688 24.07 36.02 -3.12
C GLN A 688 25.46 35.72 -3.66
N VAL A 689 25.50 35.16 -4.87
CA VAL A 689 26.73 35.02 -5.65
C VAL A 689 26.63 35.90 -6.88
N ARG A 690 27.54 36.87 -7.02
CA ARG A 690 27.58 37.82 -8.15
C ARG A 690 26.25 38.57 -8.36
N GLY A 691 25.54 38.90 -7.29
CA GLY A 691 24.27 39.64 -7.33
C GLY A 691 23.05 38.82 -7.75
N GLN A 692 23.14 37.49 -7.74
CA GLN A 692 22.01 36.58 -7.86
C GLN A 692 21.81 35.85 -6.54
N VAL A 693 20.57 35.75 -6.09
CA VAL A 693 20.19 34.90 -4.96
C VAL A 693 20.45 33.46 -5.37
N VAL A 694 21.14 32.71 -4.52
CA VAL A 694 21.36 31.27 -4.69
C VAL A 694 20.62 30.57 -3.57
N VAL A 695 19.80 29.56 -3.87
CA VAL A 695 19.15 28.77 -2.81
C VAL A 695 20.22 27.95 -2.08
N PRO A 696 20.43 28.16 -0.76
CA PRO A 696 21.44 27.42 -0.01
C PRO A 696 21.11 25.93 0.03
N VAL A 697 22.13 25.08 -0.06
CA VAL A 697 21.95 23.62 0.02
C VAL A 697 21.28 23.19 1.33
N VAL A 698 21.52 23.95 2.41
CA VAL A 698 20.93 23.71 3.73
C VAL A 698 19.42 24.01 3.79
N VAL A 699 18.94 24.98 2.99
CA VAL A 699 17.51 25.29 2.89
C VAL A 699 16.80 24.18 2.13
N VAL A 700 17.44 23.64 1.10
CA VAL A 700 16.90 22.47 0.36
C VAL A 700 16.91 21.22 1.23
N LEU A 701 18.00 20.95 1.96
CA LEU A 701 18.09 19.84 2.89
C LEU A 701 17.00 19.91 3.96
N GLU A 702 16.78 21.09 4.54
CA GLU A 702 15.70 21.31 5.48
C GLU A 702 14.32 21.10 4.85
N ALA A 703 14.10 21.64 3.65
CA ALA A 703 12.83 21.47 2.94
C ALA A 703 12.53 20.00 2.66
N MET A 704 13.50 19.20 2.23
CA MET A 704 13.35 17.75 2.02
C MET A 704 12.94 17.02 3.31
N LEU A 705 13.56 17.35 4.45
CA LEU A 705 13.23 16.76 5.75
C LEU A 705 11.82 17.15 6.21
N ARG A 706 11.48 18.44 6.09
CA ARG A 706 10.16 18.95 6.47
C ARG A 706 9.05 18.42 5.55
N ALA A 707 9.32 18.22 4.26
CA ALA A 707 8.38 17.65 3.29
C ALA A 707 8.03 16.19 3.61
N ALA A 708 8.99 15.41 4.13
CA ALA A 708 8.78 14.02 4.51
C ALA A 708 8.12 13.83 5.89
N ARG A 709 8.05 14.88 6.72
CA ARG A 709 7.62 14.84 8.13
C ARG A 709 6.30 14.09 8.35
N ASP A 710 5.27 14.40 7.57
CA ASP A 710 3.94 13.79 7.72
C ASP A 710 3.93 12.29 7.35
N LEU A 711 4.91 11.82 6.56
CA LEU A 711 5.03 10.42 6.14
C LEU A 711 5.82 9.57 7.13
N ILE A 712 6.79 10.18 7.83
CA ILE A 712 7.76 9.50 8.69
C ILE A 712 7.45 9.64 10.19
N GLY A 713 6.68 10.67 10.57
CA GLY A 713 6.41 10.97 11.98
C GLY A 713 7.65 11.29 12.79
N ASP A 714 7.72 10.70 13.99
CA ASP A 714 8.85 10.85 14.92
C ASP A 714 10.06 9.94 14.59
N ALA A 715 10.07 9.27 13.44
CA ALA A 715 11.19 8.41 13.06
C ALA A 715 12.49 9.21 12.91
N THR A 716 13.59 8.72 13.51
CA THR A 716 14.92 9.30 13.27
C THR A 716 15.35 9.01 11.83
N VAL A 717 15.54 10.07 11.04
CA VAL A 717 15.94 9.96 9.64
C VAL A 717 17.43 10.21 9.46
N THR A 718 18.05 9.37 8.61
CA THR A 718 19.38 9.62 8.06
C THR A 718 19.27 10.04 6.61
N VAL A 719 19.78 11.22 6.27
CA VAL A 719 19.90 11.64 4.87
C VAL A 719 21.13 10.98 4.26
N ARG A 720 21.00 10.41 3.08
CA ARG A 720 22.07 9.76 2.33
C ARG A 720 22.19 10.40 0.96
N ASP A 721 23.43 10.57 0.52
CA ASP A 721 23.77 11.01 -0.83
C ASP A 721 22.96 12.22 -1.31
N PHE A 722 22.94 13.28 -0.50
CA PHE A 722 22.36 14.55 -0.94
C PHE A 722 23.24 15.13 -2.05
N GLN A 723 22.65 15.43 -3.20
CA GLN A 723 23.34 15.88 -4.40
C GLN A 723 22.77 17.20 -4.93
N VAL A 724 23.66 18.10 -5.32
CA VAL A 724 23.35 19.30 -6.10
C VAL A 724 23.60 18.99 -7.57
N LEU A 725 22.54 18.77 -8.33
CA LEU A 725 22.63 18.49 -9.78
C LEU A 725 22.82 19.80 -10.54
N SER A 726 21.99 20.79 -10.21
CA SER A 726 22.10 22.15 -10.74
C SER A 726 21.50 23.13 -9.73
N GLY A 727 22.35 23.97 -9.12
CA GLY A 727 21.91 24.93 -8.10
C GLY A 727 20.85 25.90 -8.62
N VAL A 728 19.86 26.23 -7.79
CA VAL A 728 18.77 27.15 -8.14
C VAL A 728 19.19 28.59 -7.84
N THR A 729 19.02 29.48 -8.81
CA THR A 729 19.40 30.90 -8.70
C THR A 729 18.35 31.82 -9.31
N PHE A 730 18.13 32.98 -8.72
CA PHE A 730 17.18 33.98 -9.23
C PHE A 730 17.59 35.42 -8.85
N ALA A 731 16.99 36.40 -9.52
CA ALA A 731 17.21 37.81 -9.20
C ALA A 731 16.63 38.17 -7.83
N ALA A 732 17.22 39.15 -7.13
CA ALA A 732 16.61 39.71 -5.93
C ALA A 732 15.20 40.22 -6.27
N CYS A 733 14.19 39.92 -5.44
CA CYS A 733 12.73 40.05 -5.68
C CYS A 733 12.09 39.07 -6.69
N GLY A 734 12.84 38.10 -7.20
CA GLY A 734 12.29 36.98 -7.98
C GLY A 734 11.73 35.87 -7.10
N GLN A 735 10.94 35.01 -7.74
CA GLN A 735 10.42 33.75 -7.19
C GLN A 735 10.89 32.58 -8.08
N GLN A 736 11.00 31.41 -7.48
CA GLN A 736 11.17 30.13 -8.17
C GLN A 736 10.06 29.18 -7.74
N ASP A 737 9.38 28.62 -8.73
CA ASP A 737 8.38 27.58 -8.52
C ASP A 737 9.11 26.24 -8.65
N LEU A 738 9.16 25.50 -7.54
CA LEU A 738 9.80 24.20 -7.43
C LEU A 738 8.74 23.15 -7.05
N ALA A 739 9.06 21.89 -7.28
CA ALA A 739 8.28 20.76 -6.76
C ALA A 739 9.18 19.80 -5.98
N ILE A 740 8.61 19.11 -4.99
CA ILE A 740 9.28 18.09 -4.20
C ILE A 740 8.55 16.76 -4.39
N ASP A 741 9.26 15.79 -4.96
CA ASP A 741 8.83 14.42 -5.12
C ASP A 741 9.44 13.53 -4.05
N ILE A 742 8.61 12.74 -3.38
CA ILE A 742 9.01 11.77 -2.36
C ILE A 742 8.51 10.40 -2.82
N GLU A 743 9.43 9.52 -3.20
CA GLU A 743 9.12 8.21 -3.76
C GLU A 743 9.67 7.08 -2.88
N PRO A 744 8.91 6.00 -2.64
CA PRO A 744 9.43 4.81 -1.98
C PRO A 744 10.62 4.20 -2.72
N ALA A 745 11.69 3.89 -1.99
CA ALA A 745 12.88 3.19 -2.46
C ALA A 745 13.22 2.06 -1.47
N GLY A 746 12.55 0.92 -1.61
CA GLY A 746 12.59 -0.16 -0.63
C GLY A 746 11.97 0.29 0.71
N SER A 747 12.74 0.21 1.80
CA SER A 747 12.35 0.70 3.14
C SER A 747 12.75 2.15 3.42
N SER A 748 13.18 2.88 2.39
CA SER A 748 13.63 4.28 2.45
C SER A 748 12.85 5.14 1.48
N TYR A 749 13.07 6.46 1.50
CA TYR A 749 12.53 7.39 0.51
C TYR A 749 13.62 7.96 -0.38
N ALA A 750 13.36 8.06 -1.67
CA ALA A 750 14.10 8.96 -2.57
C ALA A 750 13.35 10.29 -2.65
N VAL A 751 14.04 11.39 -2.40
CA VAL A 751 13.48 12.74 -2.48
C VAL A 751 14.17 13.51 -3.58
N THR A 752 13.41 14.08 -4.51
CA THR A 752 13.93 14.89 -5.62
C THR A 752 13.23 16.23 -5.66
N VAL A 753 13.99 17.31 -5.88
CA VAL A 753 13.46 18.66 -6.08
C VAL A 753 13.59 19.03 -7.54
N HIS A 754 12.48 19.42 -8.16
CA HIS A 754 12.37 19.76 -9.57
C HIS A 754 12.13 21.26 -9.77
N ASP A 755 12.59 21.81 -10.90
CA ASP A 755 12.15 23.12 -11.37
C ASP A 755 10.83 23.03 -12.18
N CYS A 756 10.26 24.18 -12.54
CA CYS A 756 9.01 24.25 -13.31
C CYS A 756 9.06 23.61 -14.71
N GLU A 757 10.25 23.24 -15.22
CA GLU A 757 10.42 22.47 -16.46
C GLU A 757 10.53 20.96 -16.18
N GLY A 758 10.33 20.53 -14.93
CA GLY A 758 10.46 19.14 -14.48
C GLY A 758 11.90 18.66 -14.29
N ARG A 759 12.91 19.54 -14.41
CA ARG A 759 14.31 19.12 -14.30
C ARG A 759 14.71 18.96 -12.84
N ALA A 760 15.26 17.81 -12.50
CA ALA A 760 15.81 17.57 -11.17
C ALA A 760 16.98 18.53 -10.87
N ARG A 761 16.87 19.27 -9.77
CA ARG A 761 17.86 20.22 -9.26
C ARG A 761 18.66 19.66 -8.11
N TYR A 762 17.98 18.90 -7.24
CA TYR A 762 18.56 18.26 -6.05
C TYR A 762 17.95 16.88 -5.84
N ARG A 763 18.72 15.98 -5.21
CA ARG A 763 18.24 14.64 -4.83
C ARG A 763 18.86 14.20 -3.51
N ALA A 764 18.14 13.43 -2.72
CA ALA A 764 18.67 12.73 -1.55
C ALA A 764 17.89 11.43 -1.28
N GLY A 765 18.49 10.51 -0.54
CA GLY A 765 17.79 9.39 0.09
C GLY A 765 17.51 9.67 1.57
N LEU A 766 16.35 9.26 2.08
CA LEU A 766 15.97 9.32 3.49
C LEU A 766 15.79 7.91 4.02
N ASP A 767 16.75 7.46 4.84
CA ASP A 767 16.72 6.16 5.50
C ASP A 767 15.98 6.28 6.84
N LEU A 768 14.94 5.47 7.02
CA LEU A 768 14.07 5.47 8.21
C LEU A 768 14.59 4.54 9.31
N SER A 769 15.64 3.77 9.04
CA SER A 769 16.23 2.87 10.02
C SER A 769 17.04 3.67 11.04
N PRO A 770 16.99 3.30 12.34
CA PRO A 770 17.83 3.95 13.34
C PRO A 770 19.30 3.81 12.93
N ALA A 771 19.95 4.93 12.68
CA ALA A 771 21.39 4.93 12.38
C ALA A 771 22.17 4.39 13.57
N ALA A 772 23.09 3.46 13.31
CA ALA A 772 24.11 3.13 14.30
C ALA A 772 24.86 4.42 14.69
N PRO A 773 25.08 4.69 16.00
CA PRO A 773 25.79 5.87 16.45
C PRO A 773 27.18 5.84 15.82
N THR A 774 27.41 6.72 14.86
CA THR A 774 28.67 6.82 14.14
C THR A 774 29.42 8.02 14.71
N SER A 775 30.64 7.80 15.20
CA SER A 775 31.53 8.90 15.58
C SER A 775 32.33 9.31 14.35
N VAL A 776 32.09 10.51 13.83
CA VAL A 776 32.99 11.13 12.85
C VAL A 776 34.39 11.18 13.48
N SER A 777 35.38 10.57 12.82
CA SER A 777 36.76 10.56 13.31
C SER A 777 37.41 11.92 13.04
N LEU A 778 37.21 12.86 13.97
CA LEU A 778 37.77 14.20 13.87
C LEU A 778 39.23 14.24 14.36
N PRO A 779 40.13 14.94 13.64
CA PRO A 779 41.53 15.04 14.04
C PRO A 779 41.70 15.84 15.34
N GLU A 780 42.73 15.50 16.11
CA GLU A 780 43.27 16.42 17.12
C GLU A 780 43.98 17.57 16.39
N LEU A 781 43.49 18.78 16.62
CA LEU A 781 44.02 19.97 15.95
C LEU A 781 45.09 20.65 16.81
N PRO A 782 46.17 21.16 16.18
CA PRO A 782 47.15 21.97 16.88
C PRO A 782 46.51 23.27 17.40
N ALA A 783 47.09 23.87 18.44
CA ALA A 783 46.64 25.15 19.02
C ALA A 783 46.99 26.37 18.14
N SER A 784 46.95 26.22 16.82
CA SER A 784 47.20 27.28 15.85
C SER A 784 45.91 28.05 15.60
N SER A 785 45.97 29.39 15.62
CA SER A 785 44.83 30.23 15.27
C SER A 785 44.58 30.25 13.76
N TRP A 786 43.35 30.56 13.37
CA TRP A 786 43.02 30.85 11.98
C TRP A 786 43.86 32.02 11.44
N PRO A 787 44.22 32.02 10.14
CA PRO A 787 45.07 33.06 9.55
C PRO A 787 44.30 34.36 9.21
N MET A 788 43.05 34.47 9.63
CA MET A 788 42.14 35.59 9.36
C MET A 788 41.19 35.79 10.55
N SER A 789 40.65 37.01 10.69
CA SER A 789 39.58 37.29 11.64
C SER A 789 38.20 36.91 11.07
N VAL A 790 37.16 36.90 11.91
CA VAL A 790 35.77 36.70 11.47
C VAL A 790 35.34 37.80 10.49
N ASP A 791 35.73 39.06 10.76
CA ASP A 791 35.42 40.19 9.87
C ASP A 791 36.11 40.00 8.50
N ASP A 792 37.36 39.58 8.47
CA ASP A 792 38.09 39.31 7.22
C ASP A 792 37.46 38.13 6.45
N ALA A 793 36.96 37.12 7.15
CA ALA A 793 36.30 35.96 6.58
C ALA A 793 35.02 36.34 5.81
N TYR A 794 34.19 37.25 6.35
CA TYR A 794 33.00 37.75 5.67
C TYR A 794 33.27 38.87 4.66
N ALA A 795 34.44 39.51 4.71
CA ALA A 795 34.81 40.55 3.77
C ALA A 795 35.38 40.03 2.45
N VAL A 796 36.05 38.86 2.46
CA VAL A 796 36.84 38.39 1.30
C VAL A 796 36.40 37.00 0.78
N PRO A 797 36.60 35.89 1.51
CA PRO A 797 36.34 34.54 0.96
C PRO A 797 34.87 34.13 0.97
N LEU A 798 34.05 34.66 1.89
CA LEU A 798 32.62 34.35 1.95
C LEU A 798 31.79 35.40 1.21
N PHE A 799 30.69 34.94 0.61
CA PHE A 799 29.72 35.79 -0.10
C PHE A 799 28.43 36.03 0.71
N HIS A 800 28.41 35.56 1.96
CA HIS A 800 27.27 35.59 2.87
C HIS A 800 27.09 36.99 3.49
N GLY A 801 25.87 37.49 3.49
CA GLY A 801 25.45 38.72 4.15
C GLY A 801 25.10 38.52 5.63
N PRO A 802 24.64 39.58 6.32
CA PRO A 802 24.46 39.59 7.77
C PRO A 802 23.58 38.47 8.34
N ARG A 803 22.50 38.09 7.64
CA ARG A 803 21.60 37.00 8.11
C ARG A 803 22.20 35.60 7.95
N PHE A 804 23.31 35.44 7.22
CA PHE A 804 24.08 34.21 7.13
C PHE A 804 25.47 34.34 7.81
N ALA A 805 25.72 35.43 8.56
CA ALA A 805 26.97 35.66 9.28
C ALA A 805 27.05 34.88 10.60
N VAL A 806 27.04 33.55 10.47
CA VAL A 806 26.88 32.57 11.54
C VAL A 806 28.15 32.32 12.37
N ILE A 807 29.32 32.53 11.81
CA ILE A 807 30.58 32.29 12.53
C ILE A 807 30.71 33.37 13.61
N ASP A 808 30.70 32.95 14.88
CA ASP A 808 30.86 33.83 16.04
C ASP A 808 32.34 33.98 16.42
N GLY A 809 33.09 32.88 16.32
CA GLY A 809 34.50 32.83 16.69
C GLY A 809 35.27 31.73 15.98
N LEU A 810 36.53 31.99 15.67
CA LEU A 810 37.46 31.07 15.02
C LEU A 810 38.48 30.58 16.04
N ASP A 811 38.48 29.27 16.34
CA ASP A 811 39.26 28.68 17.43
C ASP A 811 40.61 28.14 16.94
N ALA A 812 40.59 26.93 16.35
CA ALA A 812 41.77 26.17 15.99
C ALA A 812 41.76 25.86 14.49
N PHE A 813 42.95 25.88 13.88
CA PHE A 813 43.14 25.70 12.44
C PHE A 813 44.34 24.78 12.17
N GLY A 814 44.22 23.89 11.19
CA GLY A 814 45.32 23.07 10.72
C GLY A 814 45.06 22.50 9.32
N SER A 815 46.08 21.85 8.76
CA SER A 815 45.97 21.20 7.44
C SER A 815 45.01 20.00 7.43
N ALA A 816 44.62 19.48 8.59
CA ALA A 816 43.69 18.38 8.72
C ALA A 816 42.25 18.82 9.06
N GLY A 817 42.00 20.11 9.32
CA GLY A 817 40.68 20.60 9.71
C GLY A 817 40.70 21.87 10.57
N GLY A 818 39.58 22.15 11.24
CA GLY A 818 39.44 23.32 12.09
C GLY A 818 38.28 23.24 13.07
N THR A 819 38.23 24.20 14.00
CA THR A 819 37.11 24.40 14.93
C THR A 819 36.68 25.85 14.98
N ALA A 820 35.39 26.08 15.21
CA ALA A 820 34.79 27.40 15.34
C ALA A 820 33.54 27.38 16.24
N HIS A 821 33.17 28.54 16.76
CA HIS A 821 31.91 28.80 17.43
C HIS A 821 30.89 29.34 16.43
N LEU A 822 29.68 28.79 16.46
CA LEU A 822 28.60 29.15 15.55
C LEU A 822 27.42 29.71 16.33
N LYS A 823 26.81 30.73 15.75
CA LYS A 823 25.48 31.23 16.09
C LYS A 823 24.41 30.26 15.58
N THR A 824 23.20 30.45 16.08
CA THR A 824 21.98 29.76 15.64
C THR A 824 21.12 30.68 14.79
N ARG A 825 20.07 30.12 14.16
CA ARG A 825 19.02 30.89 13.47
C ARG A 825 18.41 31.97 14.38
N THR A 826 18.26 31.65 15.67
CA THR A 826 17.66 32.52 16.69
C THR A 826 18.54 33.73 16.97
N ASP A 827 19.86 33.53 17.08
CA ASP A 827 20.83 34.62 17.29
C ASP A 827 20.86 35.62 16.12
N LEU A 828 20.54 35.14 14.90
CA LEU A 828 20.54 35.94 13.67
C LEU A 828 19.16 36.50 13.31
N GLY A 829 18.14 36.27 14.15
CA GLY A 829 16.80 36.82 13.95
C GLY A 829 16.06 36.26 12.73
N TRP A 830 16.33 34.99 12.37
CA TRP A 830 15.51 34.29 11.39
C TRP A 830 14.08 34.09 11.91
N PRO A 831 13.07 34.00 11.03
CA PRO A 831 11.69 33.75 11.43
C PRO A 831 11.57 32.49 12.30
N GLU A 832 10.76 32.60 13.36
CA GLU A 832 10.30 31.42 14.10
C GLU A 832 9.39 30.60 13.19
N ALA A 833 9.79 29.36 12.93
CA ALA A 833 9.03 28.36 12.19
C ALA A 833 9.46 26.97 12.68
N ASP A 834 8.67 25.95 12.35
CA ASP A 834 8.96 24.55 12.70
C ASP A 834 10.01 23.97 11.74
N TRP A 835 11.26 24.43 11.86
CA TRP A 835 12.39 23.98 11.06
C TRP A 835 12.82 22.56 11.46
N ALA A 836 13.11 21.69 10.48
CA ALA A 836 13.60 20.33 10.78
C ALA A 836 15.06 20.29 11.31
N ILE A 837 15.86 21.31 10.96
CA ILE A 837 17.25 21.53 11.39
C ILE A 837 17.46 23.02 11.64
N ASP A 838 18.58 23.43 12.24
CA ASP A 838 19.03 24.82 12.15
C ASP A 838 19.82 25.02 10.84
N PRO A 839 19.23 25.62 9.79
CA PRO A 839 19.87 25.67 8.49
C PRO A 839 21.16 26.49 8.54
N VAL A 840 21.19 27.53 9.38
CA VAL A 840 22.31 28.47 9.45
C VAL A 840 23.48 27.86 10.19
N ALA A 841 23.24 27.13 11.29
CA ALA A 841 24.29 26.41 11.98
C ALA A 841 24.93 25.33 11.08
N VAL A 842 24.12 24.60 10.31
CA VAL A 842 24.63 23.64 9.32
C VAL A 842 25.41 24.35 8.22
N ASP A 843 24.93 25.50 7.74
CA ASP A 843 25.64 26.32 6.75
C ASP A 843 26.98 26.81 7.28
N GLY A 844 27.09 27.15 8.56
CA GLY A 844 28.33 27.53 9.21
C GLY A 844 29.42 26.48 9.06
N GLY A 845 29.08 25.19 9.15
CA GLY A 845 29.99 24.10 8.83
C GLY A 845 30.49 24.14 7.39
N LEU A 846 29.59 24.43 6.44
CA LEU A 846 29.94 24.54 5.02
C LEU A 846 30.79 25.79 4.74
N GLN A 847 30.48 26.92 5.36
CA GLN A 847 31.26 28.16 5.30
C GLN A 847 32.69 27.94 5.77
N LEU A 848 32.90 27.16 6.84
CA LEU A 848 34.24 26.82 7.33
C LEU A 848 35.04 26.00 6.31
N GLY A 849 34.39 25.15 5.52
CA GLY A 849 35.01 24.46 4.38
C GLY A 849 35.53 25.44 3.32
N ILE A 850 34.73 26.46 2.97
CA ILE A 850 35.14 27.55 2.06
C ILE A 850 36.35 28.31 2.62
N LEU A 851 36.30 28.68 3.90
CA LEU A 851 37.39 29.40 4.57
C LEU A 851 38.68 28.56 4.62
N TRP A 852 38.56 27.29 4.96
CA TRP A 852 39.70 26.37 5.01
C TRP A 852 40.36 26.24 3.64
N ALA A 853 39.58 26.07 2.57
CA ALA A 853 40.07 25.98 1.20
C ALA A 853 40.76 27.28 0.77
N SER A 854 40.16 28.44 1.06
CA SER A 854 40.76 29.75 0.79
C SER A 854 42.07 29.97 1.54
N ALA A 855 42.16 29.56 2.80
CA ALA A 855 43.38 29.66 3.62
C ALA A 855 44.54 28.81 3.06
N HIS A 856 44.22 27.73 2.35
CA HIS A 856 45.18 26.87 1.67
C HIS A 856 45.39 27.24 0.19
N GLY A 857 44.86 28.38 -0.26
CA GLY A 857 45.08 28.92 -1.61
C GLY A 857 44.24 28.29 -2.70
N HIS A 858 43.20 27.53 -2.37
CA HIS A 858 42.23 27.06 -3.36
C HIS A 858 41.32 28.20 -3.82
N PRO A 859 40.87 28.20 -5.09
CA PRO A 859 39.80 29.10 -5.54
C PRO A 859 38.47 28.79 -4.84
N LEU A 860 37.45 29.62 -5.04
CA LEU A 860 36.13 29.42 -4.44
C LEU A 860 35.63 27.99 -4.72
N VAL A 861 35.39 27.24 -3.66
CA VAL A 861 34.81 25.91 -3.69
C VAL A 861 33.39 25.95 -3.14
N LEU A 862 32.50 25.13 -3.69
CA LEU A 862 31.09 25.04 -3.27
C LEU A 862 30.72 23.59 -2.99
N PRO A 863 29.83 23.33 -2.01
CA PRO A 863 29.36 21.99 -1.71
C PRO A 863 28.47 21.49 -2.85
N VAL A 864 28.74 20.28 -3.35
CA VAL A 864 27.95 19.65 -4.42
C VAL A 864 27.35 18.30 -4.01
N ARG A 865 27.89 17.69 -2.94
CA ARG A 865 27.37 16.43 -2.40
C ARG A 865 27.59 16.34 -0.89
N ILE A 866 26.64 15.75 -0.17
CA ILE A 866 26.81 15.33 1.23
C ILE A 866 26.52 13.83 1.28
N GLY A 867 27.54 13.02 1.56
CA GLY A 867 27.41 11.56 1.59
C GLY A 867 26.41 11.07 2.62
N ARG A 868 26.39 11.66 3.81
CA ARG A 868 25.46 11.30 4.87
C ARG A 868 25.23 12.46 5.84
N VAL A 869 23.99 12.67 6.28
CA VAL A 869 23.63 13.57 7.38
C VAL A 869 22.91 12.76 8.46
N VAL A 870 23.38 12.87 9.69
CA VAL A 870 22.76 12.24 10.88
C VAL A 870 22.40 13.33 11.87
N LEU A 871 21.12 13.36 12.27
CA LEU A 871 20.63 14.23 13.34
C LEU A 871 20.62 13.43 14.65
N HIS A 872 21.42 13.83 15.62
CA HIS A 872 21.55 13.14 16.90
C HIS A 872 20.59 13.69 17.96
N ARG A 873 20.14 14.95 17.80
CA ARG A 873 19.19 15.65 18.69
C ARG A 873 18.65 16.93 18.04
N SER A 874 17.67 17.54 18.71
CA SER A 874 17.14 18.85 18.34
C SER A 874 18.20 19.96 18.50
N PHE A 875 18.20 20.91 17.56
CA PHE A 875 19.05 22.11 17.60
C PHE A 875 18.57 23.13 18.64
N GLU A 876 17.28 23.15 18.99
CA GLU A 876 16.71 24.13 19.92
C GLU A 876 17.20 23.93 21.35
N GLU A 877 17.45 22.66 21.73
CA GLU A 877 17.96 22.29 23.05
C GLU A 877 19.48 22.51 23.19
N ALA A 878 20.18 22.76 22.08
CA ALA A 878 21.63 22.76 22.02
C ALA A 878 22.28 24.10 22.45
N GLY A 879 21.57 25.23 22.31
CA GLY A 879 22.11 26.55 22.63
C GLY A 879 23.33 26.93 21.77
N ALA A 880 24.40 27.42 22.40
CA ALA A 880 25.62 27.79 21.68
C ALA A 880 26.33 26.57 21.06
N LEU A 881 26.61 26.63 19.76
CA LEU A 881 27.15 25.53 18.99
C LEU A 881 28.65 25.69 18.72
N ARG A 882 29.34 24.55 18.71
CA ARG A 882 30.71 24.43 18.26
C ARG A 882 30.76 23.53 17.04
N CYS A 883 31.39 24.00 15.98
CA CYS A 883 31.66 23.21 14.79
C CYS A 883 33.09 22.69 14.82
N ARG A 884 33.25 21.42 14.51
CA ARG A 884 34.55 20.78 14.24
C ARG A 884 34.48 20.11 12.89
N PHE A 885 35.53 20.20 12.10
CA PHE A 885 35.57 19.53 10.81
C PHE A 885 36.94 18.92 10.52
N ALA A 886 36.93 17.83 9.78
CA ALA A 886 38.09 17.21 9.15
C ALA A 886 38.11 17.59 7.67
N ALA A 887 39.29 17.90 7.13
CA ALA A 887 39.49 18.21 5.72
C ALA A 887 40.33 17.12 5.06
N HIS A 888 39.86 16.62 3.92
CA HIS A 888 40.47 15.56 3.13
C HIS A 888 40.67 16.05 1.70
N PRO A 889 41.78 16.75 1.40
CA PRO A 889 42.07 17.22 0.04
C PRO A 889 42.23 16.05 -0.91
N VAL A 890 41.43 16.01 -1.98
CA VAL A 890 41.46 14.92 -2.97
C VAL A 890 42.36 15.31 -4.15
N ASN A 891 42.17 16.53 -4.67
CA ASN A 891 42.99 17.13 -5.73
C ASN A 891 42.79 18.66 -5.78
N ASP A 892 43.44 19.34 -6.72
CA ASP A 892 43.37 20.81 -6.86
C ASP A 892 41.94 21.36 -7.06
N LYS A 893 41.00 20.52 -7.50
CA LYS A 893 39.62 20.88 -7.81
C LYS A 893 38.60 20.38 -6.78
N ARG A 894 39.00 19.52 -5.84
CA ARG A 894 38.09 18.86 -4.91
C ARG A 894 38.71 18.69 -3.52
N VAL A 895 37.96 19.11 -2.51
CA VAL A 895 38.26 18.85 -1.09
C VAL A 895 37.03 18.25 -0.45
N ASP A 896 37.19 17.16 0.29
CA ASP A 896 36.10 16.53 1.02
C ASP A 896 36.20 16.91 2.50
N PHE A 897 35.06 17.03 3.17
CA PHE A 897 35.00 17.36 4.58
C PHE A 897 34.08 16.42 5.35
N ASP A 898 34.45 16.14 6.59
CA ASP A 898 33.51 15.61 7.59
C ASP A 898 33.30 16.67 8.66
N ILE A 899 32.05 16.98 8.98
CA ILE A 899 31.65 18.09 9.84
C ILE A 899 30.82 17.55 11.00
N ALA A 900 31.14 17.97 12.22
CA ALA A 900 30.34 17.72 13.41
C ALA A 900 29.95 19.04 14.06
N LEU A 901 28.66 19.17 14.34
CA LEU A 901 28.10 20.22 15.19
C LEU A 901 27.89 19.63 16.57
N GLU A 902 28.47 20.28 17.57
CA GLU A 902 28.47 19.84 18.95
C GLU A 902 27.97 20.97 19.85
N THR A 903 27.35 20.63 20.97
CA THR A 903 27.10 21.56 22.06
C THR A 903 28.40 22.00 22.72
N SER A 904 28.36 23.06 23.53
CA SER A 904 29.54 23.54 24.28
C SER A 904 30.21 22.49 25.20
N ASP A 905 29.47 21.49 25.66
CA ASP A 905 29.97 20.35 26.46
C ASP A 905 30.42 19.13 25.61
N GLY A 906 30.37 19.24 24.28
CA GLY A 906 30.89 18.25 23.34
C GLY A 906 29.89 17.14 22.97
N ALA A 907 28.60 17.30 23.26
CA ALA A 907 27.58 16.35 22.82
C ALA A 907 27.24 16.59 21.33
N PRO A 908 27.17 15.54 20.48
CA PRO A 908 26.86 15.70 19.07
C PRO A 908 25.42 16.15 18.86
N VAL A 909 25.24 17.14 17.98
CA VAL A 909 23.95 17.66 17.53
C VAL A 909 23.64 17.12 16.14
N ALA A 910 24.55 17.32 15.19
CA ALA A 910 24.44 16.80 13.83
C ALA A 910 25.83 16.48 13.26
N THR A 911 25.89 15.50 12.37
CA THR A 911 27.12 15.13 11.66
C THR A 911 26.85 15.03 10.16
N LEU A 912 27.71 15.66 9.36
CA LEU A 912 27.72 15.59 7.90
C LEU A 912 29.01 14.88 7.47
N GLU A 913 28.88 13.73 6.81
CA GLU A 913 30.01 12.91 6.37
C GLU A 913 30.16 12.96 4.85
N GLY A 914 31.41 12.99 4.37
CA GLY A 914 31.71 13.00 2.94
C GLY A 914 31.10 14.19 2.21
N VAL A 915 31.28 15.39 2.76
CA VAL A 915 30.83 16.65 2.13
C VAL A 915 31.82 17.04 1.05
N GLU A 916 31.43 16.88 -0.21
CA GLU A 916 32.29 17.12 -1.36
C GLU A 916 32.18 18.58 -1.82
N PHE A 917 33.31 19.27 -1.80
CA PHE A 917 33.42 20.63 -2.32
C PHE A 917 34.18 20.62 -3.64
N TYR A 918 33.62 21.29 -4.65
CA TYR A 918 34.25 21.45 -5.96
C TYR A 918 34.51 22.91 -6.25
N VAL A 919 35.60 23.18 -6.99
CA VAL A 919 35.92 24.52 -7.48
C VAL A 919 34.78 25.02 -8.36
N ALA A 920 34.21 26.16 -8.01
CA ALA A 920 33.19 26.83 -8.80
C ALA A 920 33.78 27.15 -10.19
N GLY A 921 33.17 26.60 -11.25
CA GLY A 921 33.62 26.83 -12.61
C GLY A 921 33.71 28.33 -12.91
N THR A 922 34.79 28.76 -13.57
CA THR A 922 34.88 30.11 -14.14
C THR A 922 33.94 30.17 -15.34
N GLY A 923 32.63 30.30 -15.08
CA GLY A 923 31.65 30.59 -16.13
C GLY A 923 32.05 31.89 -16.82
N SER A 924 32.42 31.78 -18.09
CA SER A 924 32.61 32.88 -19.04
C SER A 924 31.29 33.47 -19.46
#